data_AF-A0A660W883-F1
#
_entry.id   AF-A0A660W883-F1
#
_cell.length_a   1.000
_cell.length_b   1.000
_cell.length_c   1.000
_cell.angle_alpha   90.00
_cell.angle_beta   90.00
_cell.angle_gamma   90.00
#
_symmetry.space_group_name_H-M   'P 1'
#
loop_
_entity.id
_entity.type
_entity.pdbx_description
1 polymer ?
#
loop_
_entity_poly.entity_id
_entity_poly.type
_entity_poly.pdbx_seq_one_letter_code
_entity_poly.pdbx_strand_id
1 'polypeptide(L)'
;MKILRRPARLNRFSKSNSIAAAPAVFEALESRLLLDGIPPTVGVVTPLPGEAFPSGRLTATAIAADADGTVERVEFQWSGDGVNWRSSHFYDGATPVPDGTDWFGGNGWALDMNLSETHDDTVWVRAKSYDDEGLDSGWVVMDGPFSVEVPGFFSDEFTGDGIDGDSWNVFDDAPIAGGNRAEAENISVADGIAAFTMINDSDPEHPRRGAQIISRNDEGFTAYHHYGSYRARMRAEEGRGGTTAFFTYLEMPEAGAAGNNLQEIDIEIFGEEPGNAHITVWYSDPSINGETGVGKRITASVAVDTTQWHEYGFDWSASSIKFYVDEVPQDVVLYYYDAQGIKQPVYTDTTTRSGIRGFDFQQAFGIHYLPDAPAPIYLNTWVHEWGDTPPLFTGELQAQFDYVNMSAAVNMLPEVESLSAWFDPLGAGEYLTLTARNVTDIDGTIAGVEFYRDTNGNGILDLDTDGYLGDGVNTDGGDWMWASATYGFNPGENAYFARAQDSAGDWSEAVGRTIVMLTKEDSPFVFVDATTEAVALQYKGSGAAYISFPGSSPNGLDIESVVIAGAKKNSGFYLTANNDSPAPHVTIYGSGFGTLDIDGDLAFLDIAIQQGKRVKNIIVAGALGDVDGTNAGRIDNIRAESIIGDIDAQYIKKLIASGDFDGADVTVSGKKGKISELRAGNDVVDSVFSALKGISKAYIGGDVSNSSFDAYGSKAKLDKFYISGGVTGSEFSADGYKSKLGRFYIGGNVEGTDFTTAGYKGRIGKMYIGYDWNGEMLPGDSHFGGTMTAEKKITRAYVTGAIYGTFCAPRVDKVGSKNDYFRDPDTGEKDSWTEHFCNPGGVKKAFDCDGRLARFQ
;
A
#
# COMPACT_ATOMS: atom_id res chain seq x y z
N MET A 1 21.64 -55.44 -54.54
CA MET A 1 20.26 -54.90 -54.69
C MET A 1 20.42 -53.40 -54.96
N LYS A 2 20.30 -52.88 -56.20
CA LYS A 2 19.07 -52.55 -56.97
C LYS A 2 18.11 -51.75 -56.06
N ILE A 3 17.77 -50.47 -56.25
CA ILE A 3 17.41 -49.62 -57.42
C ILE A 3 17.41 -48.15 -56.89
N LEU A 4 18.11 -47.12 -57.40
CA LEU A 4 18.01 -46.30 -58.64
C LEU A 4 16.65 -45.60 -58.92
N ARG A 5 16.59 -44.27 -58.80
CA ARG A 5 15.97 -43.25 -59.73
C ARG A 5 15.74 -41.93 -58.96
N ARG A 6 16.60 -40.91 -59.13
CA ARG A 6 16.73 -39.88 -60.20
C ARG A 6 15.76 -38.68 -60.08
N PRO A 7 16.24 -37.46 -60.42
CA PRO A 7 15.65 -36.18 -60.07
C PRO A 7 14.93 -35.52 -61.26
N ALA A 8 14.12 -34.49 -60.99
CA ALA A 8 13.63 -33.56 -62.01
C ALA A 8 14.28 -32.18 -61.81
N ARG A 9 14.86 -31.67 -62.90
CA ARG A 9 15.44 -30.34 -63.09
C ARG A 9 14.42 -29.40 -63.75
N LEU A 10 14.77 -28.11 -63.72
CA LEU A 10 14.34 -26.95 -64.53
C LEU A 10 13.22 -26.12 -63.87
N ASN A 11 13.33 -24.79 -63.70
CA ASN A 11 13.96 -23.79 -64.57
C ASN A 11 14.51 -22.54 -63.84
N ARG A 12 15.45 -21.87 -64.52
CA ARG A 12 15.97 -20.52 -64.23
C ARG A 12 14.89 -19.44 -64.39
N PHE A 13 14.91 -18.45 -63.49
CA PHE A 13 14.75 -17.00 -63.79
C PHE A 13 15.61 -16.25 -62.75
N SER A 14 16.80 -15.79 -63.14
CA SER A 14 17.16 -14.39 -63.46
C SER A 14 17.12 -13.42 -62.27
N LYS A 15 18.32 -12.91 -61.94
CA LYS A 15 18.63 -11.79 -61.04
C LYS A 15 17.64 -10.63 -61.12
N SER A 16 17.26 -10.09 -59.95
CA SER A 16 17.56 -8.69 -59.59
C SER A 16 17.13 -8.36 -58.16
N ASN A 17 17.98 -7.58 -57.51
CA ASN A 17 17.75 -6.72 -56.34
C ASN A 17 17.96 -7.34 -54.95
N SER A 18 19.15 -6.99 -54.44
CA SER A 18 19.51 -6.84 -53.03
C SER A 18 18.43 -6.16 -52.20
N ILE A 19 18.07 -6.77 -51.08
CA ILE A 19 17.83 -6.12 -49.79
C ILE A 19 18.40 -7.08 -48.73
N ALA A 20 19.36 -6.59 -47.96
CA ALA A 20 19.74 -7.20 -46.70
C ALA A 20 18.68 -6.77 -45.67
N ALA A 21 17.94 -7.73 -45.10
CA ALA A 21 17.08 -7.54 -43.95
C ALA A 21 17.15 -8.80 -43.07
N ALA A 22 17.04 -8.58 -41.77
CA ALA A 22 17.56 -9.37 -40.66
C ALA A 22 16.92 -10.76 -40.43
N PRO A 23 17.57 -11.67 -39.67
CA PRO A 23 16.98 -12.92 -39.19
C PRO A 23 15.75 -12.73 -38.28
N ALA A 24 15.49 -11.52 -37.79
CA ALA A 24 14.40 -11.20 -36.85
C ALA A 24 12.99 -11.28 -37.45
N VAL A 25 12.83 -11.33 -38.78
CA VAL A 25 11.50 -11.34 -39.41
C VAL A 25 10.92 -12.75 -39.52
N PHE A 26 11.73 -13.81 -39.43
CA PHE A 26 11.23 -15.19 -39.50
C PHE A 26 10.76 -15.73 -38.13
N GLU A 27 11.35 -15.29 -37.01
CA GLU A 27 10.87 -15.66 -35.66
C GLU A 27 9.57 -14.93 -35.28
N ALA A 28 9.35 -13.69 -35.76
CA ALA A 28 8.11 -12.95 -35.52
C ALA A 28 6.90 -13.48 -36.33
N LEU A 29 7.15 -14.25 -37.39
CA LEU A 29 6.10 -14.87 -38.21
C LEU A 29 5.69 -16.26 -37.69
N GLU A 30 6.60 -16.99 -37.05
CA GLU A 30 6.24 -18.23 -36.33
C GLU A 30 5.59 -17.95 -34.97
N SER A 31 5.84 -16.80 -34.33
CA SER A 31 5.16 -16.40 -33.09
C SER A 31 3.72 -15.90 -33.27
N ARG A 32 3.36 -15.32 -34.44
CA ARG A 32 1.97 -14.99 -34.77
C ARG A 32 1.11 -16.22 -35.09
N LEU A 33 1.68 -17.21 -35.79
CA LEU A 33 1.00 -18.46 -36.16
C LEU A 33 0.71 -19.42 -34.98
N LEU A 34 1.12 -19.05 -33.75
CA LEU A 34 0.89 -19.81 -32.52
C LEU A 34 -0.13 -19.15 -31.58
N LEU A 35 -0.62 -17.96 -31.91
CA LEU A 35 -1.67 -17.28 -31.15
C LEU A 35 -3.05 -17.33 -31.84
N ASP A 36 -3.14 -17.58 -33.15
CA ASP A 36 -4.43 -17.69 -33.87
C ASP A 36 -5.36 -18.75 -33.26
N GLY A 37 -6.61 -18.36 -32.98
CA GLY A 37 -7.70 -19.20 -32.52
C GLY A 37 -7.93 -19.17 -31.00
N ILE A 38 -7.53 -18.09 -30.32
CA ILE A 38 -7.87 -17.86 -28.91
C ILE A 38 -9.21 -17.12 -28.85
N PRO A 39 -10.27 -17.69 -28.25
CA PRO A 39 -11.55 -16.99 -28.14
C PRO A 39 -11.45 -15.67 -27.35
N PRO A 40 -12.25 -14.65 -27.68
CA PRO A 40 -12.22 -13.38 -26.98
C PRO A 40 -12.74 -13.51 -25.55
N THR A 41 -12.48 -12.50 -24.72
CA THR A 41 -13.00 -12.39 -23.36
C THR A 41 -14.05 -11.28 -23.27
N VAL A 42 -14.97 -11.39 -22.31
CA VAL A 42 -15.95 -10.34 -22.00
C VAL A 42 -16.23 -10.31 -20.49
N GLY A 43 -16.28 -9.12 -19.92
CA GLY A 43 -16.75 -8.86 -18.56
C GLY A 43 -17.88 -7.84 -18.60
N VAL A 44 -19.02 -8.15 -17.98
CA VAL A 44 -20.10 -7.18 -17.76
C VAL A 44 -19.63 -6.22 -16.66
N VAL A 45 -19.72 -4.92 -16.93
CA VAL A 45 -19.19 -3.85 -16.06
C VAL A 45 -20.31 -3.11 -15.34
N THR A 46 -21.46 -2.89 -16.01
CA THR A 46 -22.66 -2.36 -15.38
C THR A 46 -23.91 -3.10 -15.88
N PRO A 47 -24.95 -3.23 -15.05
CA PRO A 47 -25.03 -2.81 -13.63
C PRO A 47 -24.05 -3.57 -12.71
N LEU A 48 -23.77 -3.09 -11.49
CA LEU A 48 -23.05 -3.88 -10.48
C LEU A 48 -24.02 -4.72 -9.64
N PRO A 49 -23.62 -5.88 -9.08
CA PRO A 49 -24.50 -6.70 -8.24
C PRO A 49 -24.99 -5.90 -7.03
N GLY A 50 -26.32 -5.81 -6.84
CA GLY A 50 -26.92 -5.05 -5.74
C GLY A 50 -27.20 -3.57 -6.02
N GLU A 51 -26.84 -3.03 -7.19
CA GLU A 51 -27.26 -1.68 -7.58
C GLU A 51 -28.77 -1.64 -7.92
N ALA A 52 -29.52 -0.76 -7.26
CA ALA A 52 -30.92 -0.48 -7.56
C ALA A 52 -31.04 0.53 -8.72
N PHE A 53 -31.92 0.27 -9.69
CA PHE A 53 -32.17 1.17 -10.83
C PHE A 53 -33.62 1.61 -10.89
N PRO A 54 -33.91 2.88 -11.24
CA PRO A 54 -35.28 3.35 -11.43
C PRO A 54 -35.94 2.63 -12.61
N SER A 55 -37.24 2.34 -12.50
CA SER A 55 -37.99 1.72 -13.59
C SER A 55 -37.96 2.60 -14.85
N GLY A 56 -37.65 1.99 -16.00
CA GLY A 56 -37.86 2.62 -17.32
C GLY A 56 -36.71 2.43 -18.32
N ARG A 57 -35.44 2.41 -17.89
CA ARG A 57 -34.30 2.22 -18.80
C ARG A 57 -33.04 1.76 -18.05
N LEU A 58 -32.41 0.68 -18.50
CA LEU A 58 -31.14 0.16 -17.98
C LEU A 58 -30.06 0.24 -19.05
N THR A 59 -28.92 0.85 -18.75
CA THR A 59 -27.74 0.81 -19.63
C THR A 59 -26.78 -0.28 -19.14
N ALA A 60 -26.74 -1.41 -19.85
CA ALA A 60 -25.76 -2.45 -19.59
C ALA A 60 -24.45 -2.10 -20.31
N THR A 61 -23.31 -2.26 -19.63
CA THR A 61 -21.98 -2.09 -20.25
C THR A 61 -21.12 -3.32 -20.08
N ALA A 62 -20.21 -3.55 -21.01
CA ALA A 62 -19.22 -4.62 -20.96
C ALA A 62 -17.87 -4.16 -21.52
N ILE A 63 -16.80 -4.76 -21.01
CA ILE A 63 -15.45 -4.66 -21.58
C ILE A 63 -15.14 -5.99 -22.23
N ALA A 64 -14.69 -5.97 -23.48
CA ALA A 64 -14.27 -7.15 -24.21
C ALA A 64 -12.86 -6.96 -24.76
N ALA A 65 -12.05 -8.02 -24.72
CA ALA A 65 -10.69 -8.00 -25.21
C ALA A 65 -10.36 -9.29 -25.95
N ASP A 66 -9.51 -9.17 -26.95
CA ASP A 66 -9.04 -10.27 -27.76
C ASP A 66 -7.50 -10.28 -27.80
N ALA A 67 -6.91 -11.46 -27.61
CA ALA A 67 -5.47 -11.63 -27.37
C ALA A 67 -4.67 -11.79 -28.66
N ASP A 68 -5.32 -12.29 -29.71
CA ASP A 68 -4.76 -12.59 -31.03
C ASP A 68 -5.41 -11.76 -32.16
N GLY A 69 -6.59 -11.18 -31.94
CA GLY A 69 -7.31 -10.37 -32.94
C GLY A 69 -8.00 -9.11 -32.41
N THR A 70 -9.19 -8.83 -32.96
CA THR A 70 -10.06 -7.70 -32.57
C THR A 70 -11.47 -8.20 -32.25
N VAL A 71 -12.11 -7.60 -31.24
CA VAL A 71 -13.51 -7.88 -30.93
C VAL A 71 -14.41 -7.27 -32.02
N GLU A 72 -15.10 -8.13 -32.77
CA GLU A 72 -16.04 -7.76 -33.83
C GLU A 72 -17.34 -7.17 -33.26
N ARG A 73 -17.91 -7.80 -32.22
CA ARG A 73 -19.15 -7.34 -31.55
C ARG A 73 -19.35 -7.93 -30.15
N VAL A 74 -20.22 -7.29 -29.35
CA VAL A 74 -20.74 -7.83 -28.09
C VAL A 74 -22.27 -7.92 -28.13
N GLU A 75 -22.81 -9.10 -27.80
CA GLU A 75 -24.24 -9.38 -27.70
C GLU A 75 -24.67 -9.39 -26.22
N PHE A 76 -25.78 -8.70 -25.90
CA PHE A 76 -26.37 -8.68 -24.55
C PHE A 76 -27.73 -9.37 -24.54
N GLN A 77 -28.03 -10.06 -23.44
CA GLN A 77 -29.35 -10.65 -23.18
C GLN A 77 -29.77 -10.44 -21.73
N TRP A 78 -31.08 -10.47 -21.50
CA TRP A 78 -31.65 -10.34 -20.16
C TRP A 78 -32.71 -11.39 -19.86
N SER A 79 -32.98 -11.61 -18.59
CA SER A 79 -34.00 -12.53 -18.10
C SER A 79 -34.60 -12.00 -16.80
N GLY A 80 -35.92 -12.16 -16.59
CA GLY A 80 -36.59 -11.82 -15.32
C GLY A 80 -36.69 -13.01 -14.35
N ASP A 81 -36.24 -14.20 -14.76
CA ASP A 81 -36.30 -15.42 -13.95
C ASP A 81 -34.97 -16.22 -13.96
N GLY A 82 -33.92 -15.66 -14.57
CA GLY A 82 -32.61 -16.28 -14.76
C GLY A 82 -32.59 -17.47 -15.73
N VAL A 83 -33.74 -17.86 -16.30
CA VAL A 83 -33.91 -19.09 -17.08
C VAL A 83 -34.34 -18.78 -18.52
N ASN A 84 -35.29 -17.88 -18.72
CA ASN A 84 -35.83 -17.49 -20.01
C ASN A 84 -35.15 -16.20 -20.49
N TRP A 85 -34.19 -16.35 -21.39
CA TRP A 85 -33.34 -15.26 -21.89
C TRP A 85 -33.91 -14.62 -23.15
N ARG A 86 -33.90 -13.29 -23.20
CA ARG A 86 -34.41 -12.45 -24.28
C ARG A 86 -33.29 -11.56 -24.82
N SER A 87 -33.23 -11.41 -26.14
CA SER A 87 -32.30 -10.47 -26.80
C SER A 87 -32.96 -9.09 -26.93
N SER A 88 -32.27 -8.04 -26.48
CA SER A 88 -32.73 -6.66 -26.61
C SER A 88 -32.41 -6.11 -28.00
N HIS A 89 -33.44 -5.74 -28.76
CA HIS A 89 -33.30 -4.94 -29.99
C HIS A 89 -33.77 -3.51 -29.69
N PHE A 90 -33.00 -2.50 -30.09
CA PHE A 90 -33.50 -1.13 -30.09
C PHE A 90 -34.51 -0.95 -31.24
N TYR A 91 -35.65 -0.34 -30.95
CA TYR A 91 -36.66 0.07 -31.94
C TYR A 91 -36.75 1.61 -31.94
N ASP A 92 -35.88 2.27 -32.72
CA ASP A 92 -36.03 3.69 -33.06
C ASP A 92 -36.88 3.82 -34.33
N GLY A 93 -38.18 3.51 -34.25
CA GLY A 93 -39.20 3.99 -35.19
C GLY A 93 -39.08 3.67 -36.70
N ALA A 94 -38.01 3.07 -37.22
CA ALA A 94 -37.83 2.86 -38.66
C ALA A 94 -36.90 1.71 -39.09
N THR A 95 -36.01 1.15 -38.25
CA THR A 95 -35.23 -0.06 -38.58
C THR A 95 -34.55 -0.66 -37.34
N PRO A 96 -34.44 -2.00 -37.21
CA PRO A 96 -33.69 -2.63 -36.11
C PRO A 96 -32.18 -2.37 -36.27
N VAL A 97 -31.52 -1.87 -35.23
CA VAL A 97 -30.04 -1.85 -35.14
C VAL A 97 -29.60 -3.09 -34.35
N PRO A 98 -28.74 -3.97 -34.90
CA PRO A 98 -28.27 -5.17 -34.20
C PRO A 98 -27.07 -4.84 -33.30
N ASP A 99 -27.08 -5.42 -32.10
CA ASP A 99 -25.94 -5.71 -31.21
C ASP A 99 -24.96 -4.57 -30.89
N GLY A 100 -25.05 -4.01 -29.68
CA GLY A 100 -24.04 -3.23 -28.94
C GLY A 100 -23.16 -2.22 -29.71
N THR A 101 -23.23 -0.94 -29.36
CA THR A 101 -22.31 0.08 -29.91
C THR A 101 -21.06 0.24 -29.03
N ASP A 102 -19.87 0.24 -29.64
CA ASP A 102 -18.62 0.69 -28.97
C ASP A 102 -18.73 2.19 -28.69
N TRP A 103 -19.13 2.51 -27.46
CA TRP A 103 -19.43 3.87 -27.02
C TRP A 103 -18.17 4.64 -26.63
N PHE A 104 -17.08 3.92 -26.33
CA PHE A 104 -15.88 4.49 -25.71
C PHE A 104 -14.64 4.53 -26.63
N GLY A 105 -14.73 4.00 -27.85
CA GLY A 105 -13.68 4.10 -28.87
C GLY A 105 -12.42 3.30 -28.54
N GLY A 106 -12.58 2.18 -27.83
CA GLY A 106 -11.47 1.37 -27.33
C GLY A 106 -11.90 0.29 -26.33
N ASN A 107 -12.69 -0.68 -26.77
CA ASN A 107 -13.09 -1.92 -26.06
C ASN A 107 -14.29 -1.82 -25.08
N GLY A 108 -15.01 -0.69 -25.04
CA GLY A 108 -16.17 -0.49 -24.16
C GLY A 108 -17.50 -0.54 -24.91
N TRP A 109 -18.34 -1.52 -24.57
CA TRP A 109 -19.61 -1.80 -25.26
C TRP A 109 -20.79 -1.47 -24.37
N ALA A 110 -21.82 -0.82 -24.91
CA ALA A 110 -23.01 -0.44 -24.16
C ALA A 110 -24.31 -0.77 -24.90
N LEU A 111 -25.36 -1.13 -24.15
CA LEU A 111 -26.72 -1.30 -24.66
C LEU A 111 -27.77 -0.77 -23.68
N ASP A 112 -28.61 0.13 -24.18
CA ASP A 112 -29.81 0.58 -23.46
C ASP A 112 -30.95 -0.43 -23.63
N MET A 113 -31.44 -0.95 -22.52
CA MET A 113 -32.57 -1.85 -22.41
C MET A 113 -33.79 -1.11 -21.84
N ASN A 114 -34.95 -1.24 -22.48
CA ASN A 114 -36.21 -0.72 -21.95
C ASN A 114 -36.90 -1.79 -21.10
N LEU A 115 -37.06 -1.51 -19.80
CA LEU A 115 -37.65 -2.43 -18.81
C LEU A 115 -39.11 -2.09 -18.47
N SER A 116 -39.76 -1.17 -19.21
CA SER A 116 -41.14 -0.75 -18.95
C SER A 116 -42.21 -1.85 -19.11
N GLU A 117 -41.86 -3.00 -19.70
CA GLU A 117 -42.76 -4.14 -19.88
C GLU A 117 -42.59 -5.23 -18.80
N THR A 118 -41.63 -5.09 -17.86
CA THR A 118 -41.33 -6.10 -16.84
C THR A 118 -41.90 -5.71 -15.49
N HIS A 119 -42.77 -6.57 -14.94
CA HIS A 119 -43.30 -6.49 -13.56
C HIS A 119 -42.46 -7.33 -12.58
N ASP A 120 -41.22 -7.65 -12.92
CA ASP A 120 -40.39 -8.58 -12.16
C ASP A 120 -39.44 -7.81 -11.23
N ASP A 121 -39.43 -8.18 -9.95
CA ASP A 121 -38.63 -7.56 -8.88
C ASP A 121 -37.12 -7.84 -9.01
N THR A 122 -36.72 -8.65 -10.00
CA THR A 122 -35.32 -9.05 -10.24
C THR A 122 -35.03 -9.27 -11.72
N VAL A 123 -33.88 -8.78 -12.20
CA VAL A 123 -33.44 -8.96 -13.59
C VAL A 123 -31.99 -9.46 -13.64
N TRP A 124 -31.72 -10.40 -14.54
CA TRP A 124 -30.39 -10.92 -14.86
C TRP A 124 -29.93 -10.41 -16.22
N VAL A 125 -28.64 -10.10 -16.34
CA VAL A 125 -27.99 -9.70 -17.59
C VAL A 125 -26.82 -10.62 -17.90
N ARG A 126 -26.58 -10.87 -19.18
CA ARG A 126 -25.42 -11.60 -19.68
C ARG A 126 -24.88 -11.00 -20.96
N ALA A 127 -23.58 -11.17 -21.18
CA ALA A 127 -22.90 -10.73 -22.40
C ALA A 127 -22.10 -11.87 -23.06
N LYS A 128 -21.85 -11.71 -24.37
CA LYS A 128 -20.98 -12.57 -25.17
C LYS A 128 -20.24 -11.73 -26.20
N SER A 129 -18.93 -11.88 -26.31
CA SER A 129 -18.12 -11.24 -27.37
C SER A 129 -17.83 -12.21 -28.52
N TYR A 130 -17.65 -11.65 -29.72
CA TYR A 130 -17.21 -12.35 -30.94
C TYR A 130 -15.98 -11.63 -31.50
N ASP A 131 -14.98 -12.38 -31.96
CA ASP A 131 -13.77 -11.84 -32.61
C ASP A 131 -13.90 -11.77 -34.14
N ASP A 132 -12.87 -11.25 -34.82
CA ASP A 132 -12.81 -11.16 -36.28
C ASP A 132 -12.62 -12.52 -37.00
N GLU A 133 -12.46 -13.60 -36.25
CA GLU A 133 -12.33 -14.98 -36.72
C GLU A 133 -13.63 -15.79 -36.55
N GLY A 134 -14.61 -15.21 -35.85
CA GLY A 134 -15.93 -15.77 -35.58
C GLY A 134 -15.98 -16.72 -34.38
N LEU A 135 -14.97 -16.72 -33.50
CA LEU A 135 -15.01 -17.43 -32.21
C LEU A 135 -15.71 -16.56 -31.16
N ASP A 136 -16.30 -17.20 -30.14
CA ASP A 136 -17.07 -16.50 -29.10
C ASP A 136 -16.61 -16.86 -27.68
N SER A 137 -16.74 -15.88 -26.76
CA SER A 137 -16.36 -16.00 -25.35
C SER A 137 -17.20 -17.00 -24.55
N GLY A 138 -18.29 -17.51 -25.12
CA GLY A 138 -19.41 -18.05 -24.35
C GLY A 138 -20.22 -16.95 -23.65
N TRP A 139 -21.34 -17.34 -23.04
CA TRP A 139 -22.16 -16.40 -22.26
C TRP A 139 -21.55 -16.21 -20.87
N VAL A 140 -21.18 -14.98 -20.55
CA VAL A 140 -20.82 -14.56 -19.20
C VAL A 140 -22.07 -13.95 -18.58
N VAL A 141 -22.64 -14.67 -17.61
CA VAL A 141 -23.76 -14.20 -16.80
C VAL A 141 -23.18 -13.41 -15.64
N MET A 142 -23.77 -12.26 -15.35
CA MET A 142 -23.41 -11.45 -14.20
C MET A 142 -23.71 -12.20 -12.89
N ASP A 143 -22.91 -11.97 -11.85
CA ASP A 143 -23.07 -12.64 -10.55
C ASP A 143 -24.34 -12.17 -9.83
N GLY A 144 -25.44 -12.89 -10.06
CA GLY A 144 -26.73 -12.70 -9.40
C GLY A 144 -27.73 -11.81 -10.17
N PRO A 145 -29.04 -11.89 -9.86
CA PRO A 145 -29.98 -10.86 -10.28
C PRO A 145 -29.68 -9.55 -9.56
N PHE A 146 -30.01 -8.42 -10.18
CA PHE A 146 -30.19 -7.18 -9.44
C PHE A 146 -31.68 -6.98 -9.14
N SER A 147 -31.98 -6.41 -7.97
CA SER A 147 -33.33 -6.13 -7.52
C SER A 147 -33.85 -4.85 -8.17
N VAL A 148 -35.07 -4.90 -8.70
CA VAL A 148 -35.90 -3.72 -8.95
C VAL A 148 -36.72 -3.53 -7.67
N GLU A 149 -36.16 -2.86 -6.67
CA GLU A 149 -36.83 -2.69 -5.37
C GLU A 149 -36.77 -1.24 -4.89
N VAL A 150 -37.90 -0.75 -4.38
CA VAL A 150 -37.88 -0.05 -3.08
C VAL A 150 -39.18 -0.34 -2.29
N PRO A 151 -39.13 -1.18 -1.24
CA PRO A 151 -40.08 -1.09 -0.13
C PRO A 151 -39.86 0.23 0.62
N GLY A 152 -40.89 1.08 0.72
CA GLY A 152 -40.84 2.32 1.52
C GLY A 152 -40.55 3.61 0.74
N PHE A 153 -40.64 3.59 -0.58
CA PHE A 153 -40.60 4.79 -1.42
C PHE A 153 -41.99 5.45 -1.46
N PHE A 154 -42.06 6.75 -1.20
CA PHE A 154 -43.26 7.57 -1.38
C PHE A 154 -42.98 8.60 -2.45
N SER A 155 -43.79 8.67 -3.50
CA SER A 155 -43.65 9.70 -4.53
C SER A 155 -44.99 10.10 -5.11
N ASP A 156 -45.11 11.38 -5.48
CA ASP A 156 -46.21 11.87 -6.31
C ASP A 156 -45.66 12.89 -7.31
N GLU A 157 -45.84 12.59 -8.60
CA GLU A 157 -45.45 13.44 -9.75
C GLU A 157 -46.65 14.27 -10.27
N PHE A 158 -47.79 14.22 -9.59
CA PHE A 158 -49.03 14.96 -9.89
C PHE A 158 -49.50 14.83 -11.35
N THR A 159 -49.27 13.68 -11.98
CA THR A 159 -49.56 13.45 -13.41
C THR A 159 -51.05 13.23 -13.74
N GLY A 160 -51.93 13.18 -12.73
CA GLY A 160 -53.37 13.00 -12.85
C GLY A 160 -54.17 14.29 -13.06
N ASP A 161 -55.50 14.20 -12.97
CA ASP A 161 -56.45 15.32 -13.04
C ASP A 161 -56.95 15.79 -11.64
N GLY A 162 -56.34 15.26 -10.58
CA GLY A 162 -56.61 15.59 -9.19
C GLY A 162 -55.53 15.04 -8.26
N ILE A 163 -55.62 15.35 -6.97
CA ILE A 163 -54.73 14.79 -5.94
C ILE A 163 -54.96 13.28 -5.85
N ASP A 164 -53.87 12.52 -5.84
CA ASP A 164 -53.95 11.07 -5.65
C ASP A 164 -54.47 10.75 -4.24
N GLY A 165 -55.70 10.23 -4.21
CA GLY A 165 -56.39 9.87 -2.98
C GLY A 165 -55.80 8.65 -2.29
N ASP A 166 -54.93 7.88 -2.94
CA ASP A 166 -54.20 6.78 -2.31
C ASP A 166 -52.94 7.31 -1.60
N SER A 167 -52.30 8.35 -2.14
CA SER A 167 -51.10 8.98 -1.59
C SER A 167 -51.35 10.10 -0.57
N TRP A 168 -52.51 10.76 -0.63
CA TRP A 168 -52.79 11.95 0.20
C TRP A 168 -54.18 11.96 0.85
N ASN A 169 -54.23 12.51 2.06
CA ASN A 169 -55.46 13.02 2.67
C ASN A 169 -55.55 14.53 2.43
N VAL A 170 -56.64 14.95 1.81
CA VAL A 170 -56.93 16.36 1.53
C VAL A 170 -57.74 16.97 2.68
N PHE A 171 -57.31 18.12 3.19
CA PHE A 171 -58.05 18.85 4.22
C PHE A 171 -59.23 19.59 3.58
N ASP A 172 -60.40 19.44 4.19
CA ASP A 172 -61.65 20.09 3.77
C ASP A 172 -62.43 20.50 5.04
N ASP A 173 -63.03 21.68 5.03
CA ASP A 173 -63.68 22.26 6.22
C ASP A 173 -62.79 22.35 7.49
N ALA A 174 -61.46 22.41 7.35
CA ALA A 174 -60.53 22.16 8.46
C ALA A 174 -59.66 23.37 8.83
N PRO A 175 -59.45 23.68 10.13
CA PRO A 175 -58.56 24.75 10.55
C PRO A 175 -57.09 24.38 10.29
N ILE A 176 -56.31 25.37 9.84
CA ILE A 176 -54.85 25.28 9.65
C ILE A 176 -54.16 26.48 10.33
N ALA A 177 -52.82 26.51 10.36
CA ALA A 177 -52.04 27.52 11.09
C ALA A 177 -52.42 28.98 10.72
N GLY A 178 -52.23 29.91 11.68
CA GLY A 178 -52.47 31.35 11.45
C GLY A 178 -53.94 31.76 11.31
N GLY A 179 -54.87 30.97 11.87
CA GLY A 179 -56.32 31.26 11.81
C GLY A 179 -56.95 31.03 10.43
N ASN A 180 -56.23 30.39 9.50
CA ASN A 180 -56.69 30.07 8.15
C ASN A 180 -57.50 28.77 8.16
N ARG A 181 -58.27 28.52 7.09
CA ARG A 181 -59.04 27.28 6.91
C ARG A 181 -58.69 26.62 5.58
N ALA A 182 -58.41 25.32 5.57
CA ALA A 182 -58.15 24.56 4.35
C ALA A 182 -59.45 24.13 3.69
N GLU A 183 -59.50 24.22 2.36
CA GLU A 183 -60.61 23.80 1.50
C GLU A 183 -60.08 22.92 0.37
N ALA A 184 -60.75 21.79 0.09
CA ALA A 184 -60.33 20.92 -1.00
C ALA A 184 -60.45 21.59 -2.38
N GLU A 185 -61.39 22.52 -2.54
CA GLU A 185 -61.58 23.29 -3.79
C GLU A 185 -60.44 24.26 -4.11
N ASN A 186 -59.56 24.53 -3.15
CA ASN A 186 -58.40 25.40 -3.33
C ASN A 186 -57.17 24.64 -3.87
N ILE A 187 -57.34 23.37 -4.26
CA ILE A 187 -56.31 22.55 -4.90
C ILE A 187 -56.74 22.23 -6.33
N SER A 188 -55.83 22.40 -7.28
CA SER A 188 -56.01 21.93 -8.65
C SER A 188 -54.77 21.19 -9.13
N VAL A 189 -54.94 20.15 -9.94
CA VAL A 189 -53.83 19.39 -10.53
C VAL A 189 -53.97 19.42 -12.05
N ALA A 190 -52.92 19.87 -12.73
CA ALA A 190 -52.87 19.89 -14.19
C ALA A 190 -51.41 19.86 -14.67
N ASP A 191 -51.17 19.17 -15.78
CA ASP A 191 -49.86 19.11 -16.46
C ASP A 191 -48.69 18.71 -15.55
N GLY A 192 -48.92 17.80 -14.58
CA GLY A 192 -47.89 17.38 -13.62
C GLY A 192 -47.71 18.34 -12.45
N ILE A 193 -48.58 19.34 -12.28
CA ILE A 193 -48.42 20.38 -11.26
C ILE A 193 -49.64 20.40 -10.35
N ALA A 194 -49.42 20.24 -9.05
CA ALA A 194 -50.39 20.55 -8.01
C ALA A 194 -50.29 22.01 -7.58
N ALA A 195 -51.38 22.75 -7.77
CA ALA A 195 -51.51 24.16 -7.44
C ALA A 195 -52.37 24.34 -6.18
N PHE A 196 -51.80 25.04 -5.20
CA PHE A 196 -52.42 25.35 -3.91
C PHE A 196 -52.70 26.84 -3.86
N THR A 197 -53.96 27.23 -3.75
CA THR A 197 -54.37 28.63 -3.83
C THR A 197 -54.86 29.16 -2.49
N MET A 198 -54.32 30.30 -2.06
CA MET A 198 -54.90 31.09 -0.96
C MET A 198 -55.84 32.16 -1.51
N ILE A 199 -57.03 32.26 -0.93
CA ILE A 199 -58.07 33.22 -1.30
C ILE A 199 -58.54 33.96 -0.05
N ASN A 200 -58.64 35.29 -0.13
CA ASN A 200 -59.36 36.05 0.90
C ASN A 200 -60.87 35.82 0.75
N ASP A 201 -61.52 35.37 1.81
CA ASP A 201 -62.97 35.20 1.84
C ASP A 201 -63.67 36.40 2.48
N SER A 202 -64.92 36.60 2.06
CA SER A 202 -65.89 37.45 2.72
C SER A 202 -66.40 36.91 4.06
N ASP A 203 -66.15 35.64 4.40
CA ASP A 203 -66.50 35.03 5.69
C ASP A 203 -65.76 35.71 6.86
N PRO A 204 -66.48 36.37 7.80
CA PRO A 204 -65.87 37.00 8.97
C PRO A 204 -65.25 36.03 9.97
N GLU A 205 -65.69 34.76 9.99
CA GLU A 205 -65.16 33.73 10.91
C GLU A 205 -63.89 33.07 10.34
N HIS A 206 -63.80 32.95 9.02
CA HIS A 206 -62.64 32.40 8.31
C HIS A 206 -62.28 33.26 7.08
N PRO A 207 -61.69 34.45 7.29
CA PRO A 207 -61.47 35.43 6.22
C PRO A 207 -60.43 35.02 5.19
N ARG A 208 -59.81 33.84 5.34
CA ARG A 208 -58.72 33.33 4.50
C ARG A 208 -58.85 31.82 4.36
N ARG A 209 -58.98 31.38 3.11
CA ARG A 209 -59.12 29.96 2.75
C ARG A 209 -57.90 29.52 1.96
N GLY A 210 -57.30 28.41 2.37
CA GLY A 210 -56.08 27.85 1.83
C GLY A 210 -56.22 26.38 1.47
N ALA A 211 -55.09 25.71 1.35
CA ALA A 211 -55.02 24.30 1.02
C ALA A 211 -53.93 23.60 1.83
N GLN A 212 -54.21 22.37 2.23
CA GLN A 212 -53.25 21.49 2.92
C GLN A 212 -53.55 20.04 2.58
N ILE A 213 -52.49 19.27 2.31
CA ILE A 213 -52.55 17.81 2.19
C ILE A 213 -51.53 17.17 3.15
N ILE A 214 -51.79 15.92 3.53
CA ILE A 214 -50.93 15.11 4.39
C ILE A 214 -50.78 13.71 3.81
N SER A 215 -49.58 13.13 3.89
CA SER A 215 -49.33 11.79 3.36
C SER A 215 -50.27 10.74 3.94
N ARG A 216 -50.66 9.78 3.11
CA ARG A 216 -51.67 8.74 3.40
C ARG A 216 -51.08 7.35 3.14
N ASN A 217 -51.52 6.37 3.93
CA ASN A 217 -51.20 4.96 3.73
C ASN A 217 -52.33 4.19 3.03
N ASP A 218 -52.04 2.97 2.58
CA ASP A 218 -52.98 2.09 1.87
C ASP A 218 -54.26 1.76 2.67
N GLU A 219 -54.24 1.94 3.99
CA GLU A 219 -55.38 1.72 4.88
C GLU A 219 -56.30 2.95 5.01
N GLY A 220 -55.91 4.08 4.44
CA GLY A 220 -56.66 5.33 4.49
C GLY A 220 -56.37 6.24 5.68
N PHE A 221 -55.31 5.96 6.43
CA PHE A 221 -54.85 6.78 7.54
C PHE A 221 -53.64 7.63 7.13
N THR A 222 -53.26 8.58 7.98
CA THR A 222 -52.00 9.32 7.83
C THR A 222 -50.82 8.35 7.75
N ALA A 223 -50.01 8.49 6.71
CA ALA A 223 -48.74 7.77 6.59
C ALA A 223 -47.66 8.49 7.39
N TYR A 224 -46.93 7.73 8.19
CA TYR A 224 -45.81 8.25 8.95
C TYR A 224 -44.51 7.72 8.35
N HIS A 225 -43.55 8.61 8.14
CA HIS A 225 -42.28 8.32 7.50
C HIS A 225 -41.14 8.56 8.47
N HIS A 226 -40.07 7.76 8.38
CA HIS A 226 -38.94 7.84 9.29
C HIS A 226 -37.63 7.73 8.55
N TYR A 227 -36.77 8.74 8.72
CA TYR A 227 -35.49 8.87 8.05
C TYR A 227 -35.60 8.80 6.51
N GLY A 228 -34.49 9.07 5.83
CA GLY A 228 -34.44 9.09 4.37
C GLY A 228 -34.29 10.47 3.76
N SER A 229 -34.34 10.49 2.43
CA SER A 229 -34.16 11.68 1.62
C SER A 229 -35.52 12.18 1.17
N TYR A 230 -35.85 13.41 1.55
CA TYR A 230 -37.11 14.08 1.27
C TYR A 230 -36.84 15.18 0.25
N ARG A 231 -37.57 15.19 -0.86
CA ARG A 231 -37.43 16.13 -1.97
C ARG A 231 -38.80 16.64 -2.40
N ALA A 232 -38.90 17.93 -2.68
CA ALA A 232 -40.06 18.54 -3.30
C ALA A 232 -39.61 19.62 -4.28
N ARG A 233 -40.06 19.52 -5.53
CA ARG A 233 -39.86 20.58 -6.51
C ARG A 233 -41.03 21.55 -6.45
N MET A 234 -40.77 22.77 -6.00
CA MET A 234 -41.81 23.77 -5.74
C MET A 234 -41.40 25.18 -6.17
N ARG A 235 -42.41 26.03 -6.36
CA ARG A 235 -42.26 27.50 -6.48
C ARG A 235 -43.44 28.21 -5.84
N ALA A 236 -43.23 29.45 -5.41
CA ALA A 236 -44.27 30.26 -4.79
C ALA A 236 -44.38 31.64 -5.46
N GLU A 237 -45.59 32.19 -5.50
CA GLU A 237 -45.80 33.58 -5.92
C GLU A 237 -45.38 34.58 -4.83
N GLU A 238 -45.00 35.79 -5.27
CA GLU A 238 -44.73 36.90 -4.35
C GLU A 238 -46.05 37.41 -3.75
N GLY A 239 -46.12 37.48 -2.42
CA GLY A 239 -47.31 37.93 -1.71
C GLY A 239 -47.05 38.16 -0.23
N ARG A 240 -47.28 39.39 0.21
CA ARG A 240 -47.01 39.78 1.60
C ARG A 240 -47.82 38.96 2.59
N GLY A 241 -47.13 38.35 3.55
CA GLY A 241 -47.72 37.52 4.61
C GLY A 241 -48.08 36.09 4.21
N GLY A 242 -47.91 35.70 2.93
CA GLY A 242 -48.12 34.32 2.49
C GLY A 242 -46.93 33.42 2.81
N THR A 243 -47.20 32.16 3.14
CA THR A 243 -46.21 31.12 3.37
C THR A 243 -46.58 29.90 2.52
N THR A 244 -45.59 29.35 1.82
CA THR A 244 -45.66 28.04 1.15
C THR A 244 -44.71 27.11 1.90
N ALA A 245 -45.15 25.91 2.26
CA ALA A 245 -44.30 25.01 3.03
C ALA A 245 -44.36 23.56 2.54
N PHE A 246 -43.19 22.93 2.62
CA PHE A 246 -42.97 21.49 2.59
C PHE A 246 -42.32 21.11 3.91
N PHE A 247 -43.00 20.31 4.73
CA PHE A 247 -42.54 20.05 6.09
C PHE A 247 -42.98 18.67 6.60
N THR A 248 -42.32 18.24 7.67
CA THR A 248 -42.71 17.05 8.44
C THR A 248 -42.91 17.46 9.88
N TYR A 249 -44.01 17.00 10.48
CA TYR A 249 -44.44 17.46 11.81
C TYR A 249 -45.04 16.32 12.64
N LEU A 250 -44.58 16.18 13.88
CA LEU A 250 -45.17 15.26 14.85
C LEU A 250 -46.00 16.02 15.89
N GLU A 251 -47.33 15.87 15.85
CA GLU A 251 -48.19 16.23 16.98
C GLU A 251 -48.30 15.04 17.95
N MET A 252 -47.79 15.19 19.17
CA MET A 252 -48.03 14.20 20.23
C MET A 252 -49.52 14.26 20.64
N PRO A 253 -50.23 13.12 20.79
CA PRO A 253 -51.67 13.11 20.94
C PRO A 253 -52.08 13.51 22.37
N GLU A 254 -52.59 14.73 22.52
CA GLU A 254 -53.81 14.96 23.29
C GLU A 254 -54.46 16.30 22.85
N ALA A 255 -55.60 16.18 22.17
CA ALA A 255 -56.42 17.30 21.74
C ALA A 255 -56.77 18.20 22.93
N GLY A 256 -56.13 19.38 23.02
CA GLY A 256 -56.42 20.41 24.01
C GLY A 256 -55.21 21.07 24.68
N ALA A 257 -53.99 20.58 24.47
CA ALA A 257 -52.79 21.26 24.95
C ALA A 257 -52.17 22.12 23.83
N ALA A 258 -52.63 23.37 23.71
CA ALA A 258 -51.87 24.37 22.96
C ALA A 258 -50.49 24.51 23.61
N GLY A 259 -49.48 23.98 22.94
CA GLY A 259 -48.07 24.08 23.28
C GLY A 259 -47.53 22.90 24.11
N ASN A 260 -46.41 22.33 23.65
CA ASN A 260 -45.10 22.60 24.29
C ASN A 260 -43.97 21.59 23.94
N ASN A 261 -44.18 20.62 23.02
CA ASN A 261 -43.13 19.71 22.51
C ASN A 261 -43.22 19.55 20.97
N LEU A 262 -42.88 20.60 20.21
CA LEU A 262 -42.86 20.54 18.75
C LEU A 262 -41.59 19.83 18.25
N GLN A 263 -41.76 18.81 17.40
CA GLN A 263 -40.70 18.19 16.60
C GLN A 263 -41.10 18.33 15.13
N GLU A 264 -40.35 19.15 14.40
CA GLU A 264 -40.75 19.59 13.06
C GLU A 264 -39.51 19.93 12.22
N ILE A 265 -39.55 19.60 10.93
CA ILE A 265 -38.53 19.97 9.94
C ILE A 265 -39.24 20.69 8.81
N ASP A 266 -38.89 21.95 8.60
CA ASP A 266 -39.56 22.85 7.67
C ASP A 266 -38.65 23.29 6.52
N ILE A 267 -39.22 23.32 5.32
CA ILE A 267 -38.78 24.17 4.22
C ILE A 267 -39.94 25.13 3.92
N GLU A 268 -39.74 26.42 4.22
CA GLU A 268 -40.75 27.46 4.07
C GLU A 268 -40.28 28.55 3.09
N ILE A 269 -41.20 29.00 2.24
CA ILE A 269 -41.02 30.19 1.40
C ILE A 269 -41.97 31.26 1.91
N PHE A 270 -41.43 32.39 2.37
CA PHE A 270 -42.22 33.55 2.74
C PHE A 270 -42.39 34.45 1.53
N GLY A 271 -43.64 34.68 1.11
CA GLY A 271 -43.96 35.45 -0.09
C GLY A 271 -43.57 36.93 0.00
N GLU A 272 -43.20 37.44 1.19
CA GLU A 272 -42.60 38.77 1.36
C GLU A 272 -41.07 38.80 1.17
N GLU A 273 -40.44 37.63 1.05
CA GLU A 273 -39.01 37.45 0.84
C GLU A 273 -38.72 36.51 -0.36
N PRO A 274 -39.15 36.85 -1.59
CA PRO A 274 -39.05 35.96 -2.75
C PRO A 274 -37.62 35.55 -3.14
N GLY A 275 -36.59 36.18 -2.54
CA GLY A 275 -35.18 35.84 -2.72
C GLY A 275 -34.59 34.89 -1.67
N ASN A 276 -35.39 34.34 -0.75
CA ASN A 276 -34.92 33.38 0.24
C ASN A 276 -35.92 32.24 0.48
N ALA A 277 -35.41 31.01 0.56
CA ALA A 277 -36.09 29.91 1.23
C ALA A 277 -35.60 29.82 2.68
N HIS A 278 -36.47 29.43 3.60
CA HIS A 278 -36.15 29.28 5.02
C HIS A 278 -36.20 27.82 5.40
N ILE A 279 -35.16 27.35 6.06
CA ILE A 279 -35.08 26.00 6.59
C ILE A 279 -35.13 26.07 8.11
N THR A 280 -36.01 25.30 8.73
CA THR A 280 -36.21 25.31 10.18
C THR A 280 -36.23 23.90 10.74
N VAL A 281 -35.63 23.72 11.91
CA VAL A 281 -35.79 22.52 12.73
C VAL A 281 -36.34 22.94 14.09
N TRP A 282 -37.53 22.47 14.44
CA TRP A 282 -38.10 22.59 15.78
C TRP A 282 -37.81 21.35 16.61
N TYR A 283 -37.44 21.58 17.87
CA TYR A 283 -37.13 20.53 18.82
C TYR A 283 -37.54 20.90 20.25
N SER A 284 -37.63 19.87 21.09
CA SER A 284 -37.90 19.96 22.53
C SER A 284 -36.62 19.85 23.36
N ASP A 285 -36.41 20.76 24.32
CA ASP A 285 -35.30 20.72 25.29
C ASP A 285 -35.81 20.36 26.71
N PRO A 286 -35.50 19.16 27.24
CA PRO A 286 -35.94 18.75 28.57
C PRO A 286 -35.05 19.25 29.73
N SER A 287 -33.95 19.97 29.45
CA SER A 287 -32.99 20.40 30.50
C SER A 287 -33.48 21.58 31.36
N ILE A 288 -34.54 22.28 30.94
CA ILE A 288 -35.14 23.40 31.68
C ILE A 288 -36.30 22.87 32.54
N ASN A 289 -35.95 22.30 33.69
CA ASN A 289 -36.92 21.97 34.73
C ASN A 289 -37.52 23.25 35.34
N GLY A 290 -38.72 23.67 34.88
CA GLY A 290 -39.60 24.52 35.68
C GLY A 290 -40.19 25.78 35.03
N GLU A 291 -39.85 26.09 33.77
CA GLU A 291 -40.62 27.04 32.96
C GLU A 291 -41.35 26.27 31.85
N THR A 292 -42.62 26.58 31.66
CA THR A 292 -43.52 25.99 30.66
C THR A 292 -42.87 25.90 29.29
N GLY A 293 -42.95 24.73 28.65
CA GLY A 293 -42.16 24.40 27.47
C GLY A 293 -42.38 25.36 26.31
N VAL A 294 -41.29 25.87 25.76
CA VAL A 294 -41.32 26.65 24.52
C VAL A 294 -40.53 25.82 23.52
N GLY A 295 -41.17 25.38 22.43
CA GLY A 295 -40.46 24.73 21.33
C GLY A 295 -39.30 25.62 20.89
N LYS A 296 -38.09 25.06 20.88
CA LYS A 296 -36.92 25.77 20.37
C LYS A 296 -36.85 25.52 18.89
N ARG A 297 -36.47 26.55 18.13
CA ARG A 297 -36.21 26.43 16.71
C ARG A 297 -34.80 26.85 16.38
N ILE A 298 -34.27 26.18 15.38
CA ILE A 298 -33.09 26.57 14.66
C ILE A 298 -33.53 26.90 13.24
N THR A 299 -33.33 28.15 12.81
CA THR A 299 -33.76 28.62 11.48
C THR A 299 -32.59 29.24 10.75
N ALA A 300 -32.55 29.06 9.43
CA ALA A 300 -31.67 29.78 8.55
C ALA A 300 -32.28 30.02 7.17
N SER A 301 -31.73 30.98 6.44
CA SER A 301 -32.23 31.41 5.14
C SER A 301 -31.21 31.06 4.05
N VAL A 302 -31.70 30.43 2.99
CA VAL A 302 -30.96 30.05 1.78
C VAL A 302 -31.33 31.02 0.67
N ALA A 303 -30.35 31.74 0.12
CA ALA A 303 -30.59 32.72 -0.93
C ALA A 303 -30.89 32.03 -2.27
N VAL A 304 -32.13 32.15 -2.74
CA VAL A 304 -32.63 31.54 -3.99
C VAL A 304 -33.87 32.29 -4.50
N ASP A 305 -34.05 32.40 -5.82
CA ASP A 305 -35.25 33.02 -6.40
C ASP A 305 -36.44 32.06 -6.34
N THR A 306 -37.21 32.13 -5.26
CA THR A 306 -38.32 31.22 -4.96
C THR A 306 -39.52 31.33 -5.93
N THR A 307 -39.50 32.31 -6.84
CA THR A 307 -40.52 32.44 -7.90
C THR A 307 -40.26 31.50 -9.08
N GLN A 308 -39.05 30.94 -9.17
CA GLN A 308 -38.66 29.91 -10.13
C GLN A 308 -38.80 28.52 -9.52
N TRP A 309 -38.84 27.50 -10.38
CA TRP A 309 -38.82 26.12 -9.94
C TRP A 309 -37.46 25.75 -9.38
N HIS A 310 -37.47 25.30 -8.13
CA HIS A 310 -36.31 24.75 -7.45
C HIS A 310 -36.69 23.44 -6.77
N GLU A 311 -35.73 22.54 -6.71
CA GLU A 311 -35.86 21.34 -5.87
C GLU A 311 -35.35 21.66 -4.48
N TYR A 312 -36.20 21.46 -3.47
CA TYR A 312 -35.83 21.63 -2.08
C TYR A 312 -35.88 20.28 -1.38
N GLY A 313 -34.95 20.07 -0.44
CA GLY A 313 -34.95 18.80 0.26
C GLY A 313 -34.09 18.74 1.50
N PHE A 314 -34.23 17.63 2.21
CA PHE A 314 -33.35 17.28 3.31
C PHE A 314 -33.13 15.77 3.40
N ASP A 315 -31.95 15.39 3.90
CA ASP A 315 -31.66 14.02 4.33
C ASP A 315 -31.80 13.97 5.84
N TRP A 316 -32.59 13.03 6.33
CA TRP A 316 -32.86 12.82 7.75
C TRP A 316 -32.34 11.45 8.18
N SER A 317 -31.43 11.43 9.16
CA SER A 317 -30.95 10.22 9.82
C SER A 317 -31.08 10.35 11.34
N ALA A 318 -30.83 9.26 12.06
CA ALA A 318 -30.77 9.26 13.52
C ALA A 318 -29.73 10.25 14.08
N SER A 319 -28.71 10.59 13.28
CA SER A 319 -27.54 11.36 13.68
C SER A 319 -27.47 12.77 13.06
N SER A 320 -28.23 13.06 11.98
CA SER A 320 -28.09 14.33 11.26
C SER A 320 -29.33 14.72 10.43
N ILE A 321 -29.44 16.03 10.14
CA ILE A 321 -30.32 16.57 9.11
C ILE A 321 -29.47 17.45 8.18
N LYS A 322 -29.49 17.18 6.87
CA LYS A 322 -28.75 17.94 5.84
C LYS A 322 -29.73 18.52 4.82
N PHE A 323 -29.63 19.81 4.50
CA PHE A 323 -30.54 20.48 3.57
C PHE A 323 -29.93 20.70 2.18
N TYR A 324 -30.78 20.68 1.16
CA TYR A 324 -30.42 20.80 -0.25
C TYR A 324 -31.32 21.80 -0.97
N VAL A 325 -30.74 22.52 -1.92
CA VAL A 325 -31.45 23.28 -2.97
C VAL A 325 -30.81 22.94 -4.30
N ASP A 326 -31.59 22.45 -5.25
CA ASP A 326 -31.16 21.96 -6.57
C ASP A 326 -29.99 20.96 -6.48
N GLU A 327 -30.16 19.91 -5.67
CA GLU A 327 -29.13 18.90 -5.33
C GLU A 327 -27.87 19.44 -4.63
N VAL A 328 -27.72 20.75 -4.48
CA VAL A 328 -26.56 21.36 -3.83
C VAL A 328 -26.76 21.35 -2.31
N PRO A 329 -25.89 20.66 -1.54
CA PRO A 329 -25.93 20.70 -0.09
C PRO A 329 -25.66 22.14 0.39
N GLN A 330 -26.43 22.59 1.37
CA GLN A 330 -26.33 23.95 1.87
C GLN A 330 -25.45 23.99 3.13
N ASP A 331 -24.33 24.73 3.06
CA ASP A 331 -23.49 25.04 4.22
C ASP A 331 -24.16 26.16 5.04
N VAL A 332 -25.09 25.78 5.91
CA VAL A 332 -25.96 26.74 6.58
C VAL A 332 -25.51 27.02 8.00
N VAL A 333 -25.23 28.29 8.30
CA VAL A 333 -25.05 28.74 9.69
C VAL A 333 -26.42 28.85 10.33
N LEU A 334 -26.77 27.78 11.01
CA LEU A 334 -27.95 27.68 11.83
C LEU A 334 -27.81 28.56 13.07
N TYR A 335 -28.89 29.16 13.56
CA TYR A 335 -28.84 29.95 14.79
C TYR A 335 -29.84 29.42 15.81
N TYR A 336 -29.44 29.35 17.07
CA TYR A 336 -30.37 29.10 18.18
C TYR A 336 -30.54 30.36 19.04
N TYR A 337 -31.66 30.40 19.75
CA TYR A 337 -31.93 31.43 20.75
C TYR A 337 -31.74 30.83 22.15
N ASP A 338 -30.77 31.37 22.90
CA ASP A 338 -30.52 30.92 24.27
C ASP A 338 -31.70 31.21 25.22
N ALA A 339 -31.60 30.79 26.48
CA ALA A 339 -32.64 31.02 27.48
C ALA A 339 -32.91 32.53 27.75
N GLN A 340 -32.05 33.43 27.26
CA GLN A 340 -32.21 34.88 27.36
C GLN A 340 -32.72 35.51 26.07
N GLY A 341 -33.05 34.70 25.04
CA GLY A 341 -33.52 35.17 23.74
C GLY A 341 -32.42 35.77 22.86
N ILE A 342 -31.14 35.50 23.17
CA ILE A 342 -30.00 35.99 22.38
C ILE A 342 -29.69 34.97 21.27
N LYS A 343 -29.55 35.47 20.04
CA LYS A 343 -29.22 34.70 18.85
C LYS A 343 -27.75 34.27 18.87
N GLN A 344 -27.48 32.96 18.85
CA GLN A 344 -26.16 32.35 18.85
C GLN A 344 -25.94 31.53 17.55
N PRO A 345 -24.79 31.63 16.87
CA PRO A 345 -24.49 30.84 15.67
C PRO A 345 -24.13 29.38 16.00
N VAL A 346 -24.56 28.46 15.14
CA VAL A 346 -24.24 27.03 15.07
C VAL A 346 -23.75 26.76 13.65
N TYR A 347 -22.56 26.18 13.51
CA TYR A 347 -21.96 25.91 12.22
C TYR A 347 -22.23 24.46 11.82
N THR A 348 -22.87 24.25 10.67
CA THR A 348 -22.77 22.97 9.93
C THR A 348 -21.55 23.08 9.01
N ASP A 349 -20.51 22.26 9.18
CA ASP A 349 -19.29 22.34 8.35
C ASP A 349 -19.17 21.14 7.40
N THR A 350 -19.07 21.43 6.10
CA THR A 350 -18.39 20.60 5.09
C THR A 350 -17.52 21.47 4.15
N THR A 351 -16.53 22.20 4.66
CA THR A 351 -15.12 22.26 4.20
C THR A 351 -14.37 23.58 4.56
N THR A 352 -13.22 23.40 5.23
CA THR A 352 -12.03 24.29 5.36
C THR A 352 -12.03 25.48 6.35
N ARG A 353 -11.46 25.25 7.55
CA ARG A 353 -10.13 25.76 7.97
C ARG A 353 -9.80 25.32 9.40
N SER A 354 -8.70 24.58 9.53
CA SER A 354 -7.92 24.33 10.76
C SER A 354 -8.69 23.87 12.01
N GLY A 355 -8.75 22.55 12.20
CA GLY A 355 -8.40 21.98 13.50
C GLY A 355 -9.51 21.69 14.51
N ILE A 356 -10.77 21.57 14.10
CA ILE A 356 -11.80 20.90 14.90
C ILE A 356 -12.42 19.79 14.05
N ARG A 357 -12.23 18.53 14.48
CA ARG A 357 -12.78 17.32 13.85
C ARG A 357 -14.02 16.90 14.64
N GLY A 358 -15.11 16.63 13.93
CA GLY A 358 -16.36 16.08 14.47
C GLY A 358 -17.19 17.12 15.23
N PHE A 359 -18.33 17.52 14.65
CA PHE A 359 -19.38 18.19 15.40
C PHE A 359 -20.59 17.25 15.44
N ASP A 360 -20.71 16.54 16.55
CA ASP A 360 -21.88 15.75 16.92
C ASP A 360 -22.90 16.67 17.60
N PHE A 361 -24.10 16.77 17.04
CA PHE A 361 -25.20 17.56 17.60
C PHE A 361 -25.49 17.18 19.08
N GLN A 362 -25.19 15.94 19.48
CA GLN A 362 -25.45 15.43 20.83
C GLN A 362 -24.47 15.97 21.89
N GLN A 363 -23.21 16.27 21.55
CA GLN A 363 -22.17 16.57 22.57
C GLN A 363 -21.99 18.05 22.91
N ALA A 364 -22.25 18.99 21.99
CA ALA A 364 -21.85 20.39 22.18
C ALA A 364 -22.88 21.27 22.92
N PHE A 365 -24.17 20.90 22.90
CA PHE A 365 -25.25 21.78 23.40
C PHE A 365 -26.23 21.13 24.38
N GLY A 366 -26.07 19.84 24.70
CA GLY A 366 -27.07 19.11 25.51
C GLY A 366 -28.43 18.99 24.80
N ILE A 367 -28.50 19.27 23.49
CA ILE A 367 -29.68 19.06 22.66
C ILE A 367 -29.71 17.57 22.36
N HIS A 368 -30.41 16.83 23.21
CA HIS A 368 -30.48 15.37 23.16
C HIS A 368 -31.53 14.83 22.17
N TYR A 369 -32.23 15.69 21.44
CA TYR A 369 -33.42 15.29 20.68
C TYR A 369 -33.50 16.04 19.34
N LEU A 370 -32.94 15.46 18.29
CA LEU A 370 -33.48 15.69 16.95
C LEU A 370 -34.89 15.06 16.87
N PRO A 371 -35.73 15.45 15.91
CA PRO A 371 -36.90 14.65 15.56
C PRO A 371 -36.45 13.21 15.28
N ASP A 372 -36.87 12.28 16.13
CA ASP A 372 -36.48 10.86 16.11
C ASP A 372 -37.71 9.94 16.03
N ALA A 373 -38.88 10.54 15.89
CA ALA A 373 -40.14 9.85 15.74
C ALA A 373 -40.60 9.96 14.30
N PRO A 374 -41.16 8.89 13.71
CA PRO A 374 -41.76 8.95 12.38
C PRO A 374 -42.82 10.05 12.30
N ALA A 375 -42.79 10.84 11.21
CA ALA A 375 -43.68 11.98 11.00
C ALA A 375 -44.29 11.95 9.58
N PRO A 376 -45.53 12.43 9.40
CA PRO A 376 -46.13 12.57 8.08
C PRO A 376 -45.54 13.75 7.29
N ILE A 377 -45.71 13.69 5.97
CA ILE A 377 -45.35 14.77 5.05
C ILE A 377 -46.55 15.70 4.88
N TYR A 378 -46.32 17.01 4.97
CA TYR A 378 -47.31 18.04 4.71
C TYR A 378 -46.88 18.95 3.56
N LEU A 379 -47.83 19.29 2.70
CA LEU A 379 -47.73 20.42 1.76
C LEU A 379 -48.85 21.40 2.07
N ASN A 380 -48.53 22.69 2.20
CA ASN A 380 -49.56 23.68 2.44
C ASN A 380 -49.22 25.07 1.92
N THR A 381 -50.24 25.93 2.01
CA THR A 381 -50.10 27.38 1.96
C THR A 381 -50.95 28.02 3.05
N TRP A 382 -50.43 29.05 3.71
CA TRP A 382 -51.10 29.76 4.80
C TRP A 382 -50.61 31.21 4.95
N VAL A 383 -51.17 31.98 5.89
CA VAL A 383 -50.76 33.38 6.16
C VAL A 383 -50.33 33.59 7.60
N HIS A 384 -49.16 34.21 7.79
CA HIS A 384 -48.55 34.49 9.10
C HIS A 384 -49.16 35.72 9.80
N GLU A 385 -49.56 35.61 11.07
CA GLU A 385 -50.29 36.68 11.80
C GLU A 385 -49.41 37.62 12.66
N TRP A 386 -48.08 37.57 12.57
CA TRP A 386 -47.21 38.30 13.50
C TRP A 386 -47.01 39.77 13.07
N GLY A 387 -47.86 40.67 13.55
CA GLY A 387 -47.67 42.12 13.47
C GLY A 387 -48.97 42.95 13.60
N ASP A 388 -48.87 44.16 14.16
CA ASP A 388 -50.00 45.07 14.44
C ASP A 388 -50.74 45.63 13.19
N THR A 389 -50.43 45.13 11.99
CA THR A 389 -51.14 45.44 10.76
C THR A 389 -51.57 44.15 10.08
N PRO A 390 -52.87 43.95 9.77
CA PRO A 390 -53.31 42.73 9.10
C PRO A 390 -52.55 42.56 7.78
N PRO A 391 -52.02 41.37 7.46
CA PRO A 391 -51.36 41.11 6.20
C PRO A 391 -52.38 41.36 5.07
N LEU A 392 -52.15 42.42 4.31
CA LEU A 392 -52.92 42.75 3.12
C LEU A 392 -52.22 42.08 1.94
N PHE A 393 -52.56 40.82 1.68
CA PHE A 393 -52.51 40.32 0.33
C PHE A 393 -53.83 40.69 -0.36
N THR A 394 -53.77 41.26 -1.56
CA THR A 394 -54.97 41.64 -2.33
C THR A 394 -55.05 40.75 -3.57
N GLY A 395 -55.67 39.57 -3.47
CA GLY A 395 -55.86 38.68 -4.62
C GLY A 395 -55.91 37.21 -4.26
N GLU A 396 -55.37 36.39 -5.17
CA GLU A 396 -55.13 34.94 -5.04
C GLU A 396 -53.61 34.68 -5.05
N LEU A 397 -53.08 33.93 -4.08
CA LEU A 397 -51.67 33.54 -4.02
C LEU A 397 -51.57 32.06 -4.38
N GLN A 398 -50.73 31.72 -5.34
CA GLN A 398 -50.56 30.33 -5.78
C GLN A 398 -49.18 29.77 -5.39
N ALA A 399 -49.19 28.60 -4.76
CA ALA A 399 -48.03 27.71 -4.63
C ALA A 399 -48.17 26.57 -5.65
N GLN A 400 -47.05 26.12 -6.20
CA GLN A 400 -47.04 25.03 -7.18
C GLN A 400 -46.00 23.97 -6.79
N PHE A 401 -46.41 22.71 -6.85
CA PHE A 401 -45.60 21.52 -6.61
C PHE A 401 -45.60 20.66 -7.86
N ASP A 402 -44.43 20.28 -8.35
CA ASP A 402 -44.24 19.47 -9.56
C ASP A 402 -44.06 17.99 -9.18
N TYR A 403 -43.22 17.73 -8.18
CA TYR A 403 -43.12 16.39 -7.61
C TYR A 403 -42.75 16.45 -6.12
N VAL A 404 -43.13 15.39 -5.40
CA VAL A 404 -42.63 15.07 -4.06
C VAL A 404 -42.08 13.66 -4.10
N ASN A 405 -40.86 13.47 -3.60
CA ASN A 405 -40.21 12.17 -3.56
C ASN A 405 -39.55 11.97 -2.19
N MET A 406 -39.80 10.82 -1.61
CA MET A 406 -39.13 10.33 -0.43
C MET A 406 -38.57 8.93 -0.70
N SER A 407 -37.25 8.81 -0.65
CA SER A 407 -36.58 7.52 -0.58
C SER A 407 -36.19 7.23 0.87
N ALA A 408 -36.42 5.98 1.30
CA ALA A 408 -35.83 5.51 2.56
C ALA A 408 -34.31 5.73 2.51
N ALA A 409 -33.69 6.06 3.65
CA ALA A 409 -32.24 6.11 3.73
C ALA A 409 -31.74 4.72 3.37
N VAL A 410 -30.99 4.60 2.27
CA VAL A 410 -30.13 3.45 2.08
C VAL A 410 -29.05 3.62 3.13
N ASN A 411 -29.12 2.79 4.18
CA ASN A 411 -28.04 2.68 5.14
C ASN A 411 -26.74 2.48 4.35
N MET A 412 -25.78 3.39 4.49
CA MET A 412 -24.51 3.23 3.78
C MET A 412 -23.73 2.15 4.51
N LEU A 413 -23.53 1.01 3.83
CA LEU A 413 -22.81 -0.12 4.40
C LEU A 413 -21.46 0.35 4.97
N PRO A 414 -21.04 -0.18 6.13
CA PRO A 414 -19.75 0.17 6.70
C PRO A 414 -18.64 -0.25 5.75
N GLU A 415 -17.49 0.43 5.82
CA GLU A 415 -16.32 0.15 5.01
C GLU A 415 -15.17 -0.39 5.87
N VAL A 416 -14.45 -1.38 5.36
CA VAL A 416 -13.15 -1.83 5.87
C VAL A 416 -12.12 -1.53 4.80
N GLU A 417 -11.19 -0.61 5.05
CA GLU A 417 -10.22 -0.20 4.02
C GLU A 417 -9.25 -1.34 3.64
N SER A 418 -8.71 -2.05 4.64
CA SER A 418 -7.78 -3.15 4.39
C SER A 418 -7.71 -4.15 5.53
N LEU A 419 -7.34 -5.38 5.19
CA LEU A 419 -6.98 -6.41 6.16
C LEU A 419 -5.46 -6.55 6.23
N SER A 420 -4.91 -6.45 7.44
CA SER A 420 -3.50 -6.78 7.69
C SER A 420 -3.39 -7.95 8.64
N ALA A 421 -2.33 -8.74 8.46
CA ALA A 421 -2.02 -9.86 9.30
C ALA A 421 -0.63 -9.69 9.89
N TRP A 422 -0.49 -9.99 11.18
CA TRP A 422 0.79 -9.93 11.86
C TRP A 422 1.22 -11.29 12.40
N PHE A 423 2.50 -11.52 12.11
CA PHE A 423 3.16 -12.72 11.58
C PHE A 423 2.61 -13.24 10.24
N ASP A 424 3.42 -13.04 9.18
CA ASP A 424 3.22 -13.53 7.81
C ASP A 424 4.61 -13.85 7.22
N PRO A 425 4.96 -15.12 6.92
CA PRO A 425 4.17 -16.34 7.09
C PRO A 425 4.11 -16.80 8.57
N LEU A 426 3.09 -17.58 8.91
CA LEU A 426 2.79 -18.01 10.29
C LEU A 426 3.00 -19.52 10.48
N GLY A 427 3.62 -19.93 11.60
CA GLY A 427 3.75 -21.35 11.92
C GLY A 427 2.47 -21.94 12.53
N ALA A 428 2.06 -23.15 12.12
CA ALA A 428 0.90 -23.83 12.71
C ALA A 428 0.95 -23.89 14.25
N GLY A 429 -0.13 -23.45 14.90
CA GLY A 429 -0.28 -23.35 16.35
C GLY A 429 0.29 -22.08 17.00
N GLU A 430 0.82 -21.13 16.22
CA GLU A 430 1.19 -19.79 16.70
C GLU A 430 -0.01 -18.84 16.68
N TYR A 431 0.12 -17.71 17.40
CA TYR A 431 -0.90 -16.68 17.43
C TYR A 431 -0.87 -15.89 16.12
N LEU A 432 -1.96 -16.00 15.36
CA LEU A 432 -2.27 -15.09 14.26
C LEU A 432 -2.93 -13.86 14.85
N THR A 433 -2.48 -12.67 14.46
CA THR A 433 -3.21 -11.43 14.71
C THR A 433 -3.71 -10.88 13.38
N LEU A 434 -5.02 -10.76 13.23
CA LEU A 434 -5.66 -10.07 12.11
C LEU A 434 -6.09 -8.67 12.57
N THR A 435 -5.91 -7.68 11.70
CA THR A 435 -6.31 -6.29 11.96
C THR A 435 -7.02 -5.73 10.74
N ALA A 436 -8.32 -5.52 10.88
CA ALA A 436 -9.13 -4.74 9.96
C ALA A 436 -8.85 -3.26 10.22
N ARG A 437 -8.35 -2.55 9.21
CA ARG A 437 -7.87 -1.18 9.34
C ARG A 437 -8.90 -0.17 8.88
N ASN A 438 -8.93 0.97 9.56
CA ASN A 438 -9.75 2.13 9.23
C ASN A 438 -11.22 1.72 8.97
N VAL A 439 -11.82 1.02 9.95
CA VAL A 439 -13.21 0.60 9.85
C VAL A 439 -14.10 1.81 10.14
N THR A 440 -14.88 2.23 9.14
CA THR A 440 -15.68 3.46 9.19
C THR A 440 -17.09 3.24 8.68
N ASP A 441 -18.01 4.02 9.22
CA ASP A 441 -19.40 4.11 8.78
C ASP A 441 -19.73 5.60 8.74
N ILE A 442 -20.26 6.06 7.61
CA ILE A 442 -20.39 7.49 7.27
C ILE A 442 -21.72 8.08 7.74
N ASP A 443 -22.76 7.27 7.92
CA ASP A 443 -24.08 7.66 8.43
C ASP A 443 -24.44 6.97 9.76
N GLY A 444 -23.69 5.95 10.19
CA GLY A 444 -23.89 5.23 11.44
C GLY A 444 -22.64 5.03 12.30
N THR A 445 -22.65 3.95 13.09
CA THR A 445 -21.55 3.53 13.96
C THR A 445 -21.29 2.03 13.81
N ILE A 446 -20.03 1.62 13.97
CA ILE A 446 -19.66 0.20 13.87
C ILE A 446 -20.12 -0.58 15.10
N ALA A 447 -21.04 -1.54 14.89
CA ALA A 447 -21.51 -2.47 15.90
C ALA A 447 -20.53 -3.62 16.17
N GLY A 448 -19.80 -4.08 15.15
CA GLY A 448 -18.83 -5.17 15.28
C GLY A 448 -18.01 -5.42 14.02
N VAL A 449 -16.97 -6.25 14.14
CA VAL A 449 -16.18 -6.75 13.01
C VAL A 449 -15.97 -8.25 13.19
N GLU A 450 -16.23 -9.03 12.17
CA GLU A 450 -16.04 -10.47 12.17
C GLU A 450 -14.83 -10.87 11.32
N PHE A 451 -14.14 -11.92 11.75
CA PHE A 451 -13.03 -12.51 11.02
C PHE A 451 -13.34 -13.95 10.61
N TYR A 452 -12.91 -14.30 9.39
CA TYR A 452 -13.13 -15.62 8.79
C TYR A 452 -11.85 -16.15 8.15
N ARG A 453 -11.81 -17.46 7.94
CA ARG A 453 -10.78 -18.16 7.17
C ARG A 453 -11.44 -18.89 6.00
N ASP A 454 -10.90 -18.66 4.81
CA ASP A 454 -11.24 -19.39 3.60
C ASP A 454 -10.90 -20.88 3.79
N THR A 455 -11.92 -21.73 3.81
CA THR A 455 -11.74 -23.18 3.99
C THR A 455 -11.84 -23.96 2.70
N ASN A 456 -12.43 -23.37 1.65
CA ASN A 456 -12.64 -24.03 0.37
C ASN A 456 -11.61 -23.58 -0.71
N GLY A 457 -10.87 -22.49 -0.44
CA GLY A 457 -9.76 -21.99 -1.23
C GLY A 457 -10.17 -21.21 -2.48
N ASN A 458 -11.36 -20.61 -2.50
CA ASN A 458 -11.87 -19.89 -3.68
C ASN A 458 -11.57 -18.38 -3.66
N GLY A 459 -11.03 -17.83 -2.56
CA GLY A 459 -10.71 -16.41 -2.44
C GLY A 459 -11.92 -15.48 -2.24
N ILE A 460 -13.10 -16.04 -1.96
CA ILE A 460 -14.35 -15.31 -1.70
C ILE A 460 -14.89 -15.74 -0.33
N LEU A 461 -15.44 -14.81 0.45
CA LEU A 461 -16.05 -15.17 1.75
C LEU A 461 -17.39 -15.89 1.54
N ASP A 462 -17.44 -17.19 1.87
CA ASP A 462 -18.67 -17.98 1.87
C ASP A 462 -19.15 -18.26 3.30
N LEU A 463 -20.15 -17.54 3.82
CA LEU A 463 -20.56 -17.63 5.24
C LEU A 463 -20.97 -19.03 5.71
N ASP A 464 -21.51 -19.86 4.80
CA ASP A 464 -21.94 -21.23 5.11
C ASP A 464 -20.80 -22.26 5.01
N THR A 465 -19.68 -21.91 4.38
CA THR A 465 -18.55 -22.81 4.14
C THR A 465 -17.32 -22.41 4.96
N ASP A 466 -17.00 -21.13 5.01
CA ASP A 466 -15.80 -20.59 5.62
C ASP A 466 -15.82 -20.59 7.13
N GLY A 467 -14.61 -20.76 7.68
CA GLY A 467 -14.43 -20.92 9.11
C GLY A 467 -14.50 -19.59 9.82
N TYR A 468 -15.60 -19.33 10.54
CA TYR A 468 -15.69 -18.21 11.46
C TYR A 468 -14.61 -18.29 12.56
N LEU A 469 -13.81 -17.24 12.68
CA LEU A 469 -12.69 -17.15 13.62
C LEU A 469 -13.05 -16.44 14.93
N GLY A 470 -13.93 -15.44 14.85
CA GLY A 470 -14.43 -14.68 15.99
C GLY A 470 -14.59 -13.19 15.74
N ASP A 471 -15.14 -12.50 16.74
CA ASP A 471 -15.32 -11.05 16.74
C ASP A 471 -14.02 -10.31 17.03
N GLY A 472 -13.85 -9.17 16.38
CA GLY A 472 -12.77 -8.23 16.62
C GLY A 472 -12.95 -7.44 17.92
N VAL A 473 -11.84 -6.95 18.45
CA VAL A 473 -11.81 -5.97 19.53
C VAL A 473 -11.41 -4.63 18.95
N ASN A 474 -12.26 -3.62 19.13
CA ASN A 474 -11.97 -2.24 18.73
C ASN A 474 -10.72 -1.72 19.46
N THR A 475 -9.82 -1.09 18.72
CA THR A 475 -8.64 -0.40 19.24
C THR A 475 -8.75 1.10 18.99
N ASP A 476 -8.23 1.91 19.91
CA ASP A 476 -8.26 3.37 19.84
C ASP A 476 -7.75 3.85 18.46
N GLY A 477 -8.66 4.35 17.61
CA GLY A 477 -8.32 4.84 16.26
C GLY A 477 -9.12 4.27 15.09
N GLY A 478 -10.07 3.35 15.32
CA GLY A 478 -10.94 2.81 14.25
C GLY A 478 -10.48 1.46 13.67
N ASP A 479 -9.40 0.89 14.21
CA ASP A 479 -8.91 -0.44 13.84
C ASP A 479 -9.56 -1.53 14.73
N TRP A 480 -9.85 -2.69 14.16
CA TRP A 480 -10.39 -3.85 14.89
C TRP A 480 -9.46 -5.05 14.79
N MET A 481 -9.19 -5.68 15.93
CA MET A 481 -8.19 -6.75 16.03
C MET A 481 -8.80 -8.07 16.51
N TRP A 482 -8.42 -9.16 15.85
CA TRP A 482 -8.65 -10.52 16.33
C TRP A 482 -7.31 -11.24 16.49
N ALA A 483 -7.15 -12.00 17.57
CA ALA A 483 -5.93 -12.79 17.77
C ALA A 483 -6.22 -14.14 18.41
N SER A 484 -5.78 -15.23 17.77
CA SER A 484 -5.90 -16.58 18.31
C SER A 484 -4.81 -17.52 17.80
N ALA A 485 -4.64 -18.64 18.51
CA ALA A 485 -3.69 -19.68 18.14
C ALA A 485 -4.25 -20.56 16.99
N THR A 486 -3.45 -20.78 15.96
CA THR A 486 -3.85 -21.47 14.71
C THR A 486 -3.76 -23.00 14.79
N TYR A 487 -4.15 -23.59 15.92
CA TYR A 487 -4.15 -25.06 16.06
C TYR A 487 -5.15 -25.69 15.09
N GLY A 488 -4.67 -26.62 14.25
CA GLY A 488 -5.52 -27.37 13.31
C GLY A 488 -5.77 -26.66 11.97
N PHE A 489 -5.13 -25.53 11.71
CA PHE A 489 -5.20 -24.87 10.40
C PHE A 489 -4.36 -25.63 9.38
N ASN A 490 -4.84 -25.68 8.13
CA ASN A 490 -4.15 -26.39 7.07
C ASN A 490 -2.88 -25.61 6.67
N PRO A 491 -1.75 -26.32 6.49
CA PRO A 491 -0.55 -25.74 5.90
C PRO A 491 -0.77 -25.30 4.45
N GLY A 492 0.02 -24.34 3.97
CA GLY A 492 -0.10 -23.73 2.65
C GLY A 492 -0.72 -22.35 2.69
N GLU A 493 -1.12 -21.82 1.54
CA GLU A 493 -1.87 -20.56 1.46
C GLU A 493 -3.20 -20.69 2.19
N ASN A 494 -3.52 -19.67 2.99
CA ASN A 494 -4.78 -19.53 3.69
C ASN A 494 -5.25 -18.10 3.48
N ALA A 495 -6.40 -17.93 2.84
CA ALA A 495 -7.07 -16.65 2.79
C ALA A 495 -7.87 -16.42 4.07
N TYR A 496 -7.91 -15.16 4.50
CA TYR A 496 -8.64 -14.68 5.65
C TYR A 496 -9.47 -13.49 5.22
N PHE A 497 -10.64 -13.33 5.83
CA PHE A 497 -11.54 -12.24 5.53
C PHE A 497 -11.90 -11.47 6.79
N ALA A 498 -12.20 -10.19 6.63
CA ALA A 498 -12.88 -9.39 7.63
C ALA A 498 -14.07 -8.66 7.01
N ARG A 499 -15.15 -8.53 7.77
CA ARG A 499 -16.31 -7.69 7.42
C ARG A 499 -16.81 -6.95 8.66
N ALA A 500 -17.28 -5.73 8.48
CA ALA A 500 -17.83 -4.89 9.53
C ALA A 500 -19.36 -4.93 9.53
N GLN A 501 -19.97 -4.82 10.70
CA GLN A 501 -21.40 -4.62 10.88
C GLN A 501 -21.65 -3.24 11.47
N ASP A 502 -22.61 -2.51 10.93
CA ASP A 502 -23.05 -1.23 11.47
C ASP A 502 -24.12 -1.39 12.57
N SER A 503 -24.54 -0.26 13.12
CA SER A 503 -25.60 -0.18 14.13
C SER A 503 -27.01 -0.48 13.62
N ALA A 504 -27.24 -0.49 12.30
CA ALA A 504 -28.50 -0.91 11.67
C ALA A 504 -28.56 -2.44 11.46
N GLY A 505 -27.41 -3.11 11.50
CA GLY A 505 -27.27 -4.55 11.37
C GLY A 505 -26.79 -5.02 9.99
N ASP A 506 -26.47 -4.09 9.08
CA ASP A 506 -25.98 -4.43 7.74
C ASP A 506 -24.45 -4.60 7.72
N TRP A 507 -23.95 -5.31 6.70
CA TRP A 507 -22.57 -5.76 6.63
C TRP A 507 -21.80 -5.13 5.46
N SER A 508 -20.53 -4.82 5.69
CA SER A 508 -19.59 -4.43 4.64
C SER A 508 -19.33 -5.58 3.66
N GLU A 509 -18.83 -5.22 2.48
CA GLU A 509 -18.07 -6.16 1.66
C GLU A 509 -16.89 -6.76 2.44
N ALA A 510 -16.56 -8.00 2.14
CA ALA A 510 -15.47 -8.70 2.81
C ALA A 510 -14.12 -8.31 2.21
N VAL A 511 -13.17 -7.87 3.05
CA VAL A 511 -11.79 -7.66 2.62
C VAL A 511 -10.94 -8.88 2.91
N GLY A 512 -10.23 -9.36 1.88
CA GLY A 512 -9.41 -10.56 1.93
C GLY A 512 -7.93 -10.28 2.16
N ARG A 513 -7.24 -11.25 2.77
CA ARG A 513 -5.77 -11.34 2.80
C ARG A 513 -5.31 -12.79 2.83
N THR A 514 -4.37 -13.15 1.97
CA THR A 514 -3.71 -14.46 1.98
C THR A 514 -2.46 -14.45 2.85
N ILE A 515 -2.27 -15.51 3.62
CA ILE A 515 -1.07 -15.76 4.44
C ILE A 515 -0.65 -17.20 4.21
N VAL A 516 0.65 -17.45 4.14
CA VAL A 516 1.17 -18.82 4.09
C VAL A 516 1.29 -19.39 5.51
N MET A 517 0.54 -20.46 5.79
CA MET A 517 0.65 -21.26 7.00
C MET A 517 1.69 -22.37 6.83
N LEU A 518 2.68 -22.40 7.71
CA LEU A 518 3.75 -23.39 7.63
C LEU A 518 3.40 -24.65 8.44
N THR A 519 3.52 -25.84 7.83
CA THR A 519 3.61 -27.11 8.58
C THR A 519 4.82 -27.06 9.49
N LYS A 520 4.66 -27.48 10.75
CA LYS A 520 5.78 -27.89 11.56
C LYS A 520 6.19 -29.32 11.16
N GLU A 521 7.09 -29.50 10.19
CA GLU A 521 7.91 -30.73 10.02
C GLU A 521 9.29 -30.47 9.37
N ASP A 522 10.23 -31.37 9.64
CA ASP A 522 11.69 -31.26 9.47
C ASP A 522 12.23 -31.35 8.01
N SER A 523 11.60 -30.75 6.99
CA SER A 523 12.10 -30.82 5.59
C SER A 523 11.88 -29.54 4.76
N PRO A 524 12.75 -29.24 3.78
CA PRO A 524 12.79 -27.93 3.12
C PRO A 524 11.58 -27.68 2.20
N PHE A 525 11.06 -26.46 2.24
CA PHE A 525 10.05 -25.92 1.33
C PHE A 525 10.74 -25.29 0.09
N VAL A 526 10.08 -25.31 -1.06
CA VAL A 526 10.54 -24.63 -2.29
C VAL A 526 9.53 -23.54 -2.64
N PHE A 527 10.01 -22.33 -2.89
CA PHE A 527 9.21 -21.19 -3.35
C PHE A 527 9.48 -20.94 -4.84
N VAL A 528 8.44 -20.57 -5.60
CA VAL A 528 8.55 -20.06 -6.98
C VAL A 528 7.64 -18.85 -7.06
N ASP A 529 8.17 -17.70 -7.46
CA ASP A 529 7.45 -16.42 -7.44
C ASP A 529 7.42 -15.74 -8.82
N ALA A 530 6.39 -14.92 -9.01
CA ALA A 530 6.33 -13.82 -9.95
C ALA A 530 5.87 -12.54 -9.20
N THR A 531 6.83 -11.67 -8.87
CA THR A 531 6.77 -10.21 -8.55
C THR A 531 6.95 -9.74 -7.08
N THR A 532 8.09 -9.06 -6.83
CA THR A 532 8.40 -8.09 -5.74
C THR A 532 8.11 -8.54 -4.29
N GLU A 533 8.63 -9.70 -3.87
CA GLU A 533 8.35 -10.26 -2.53
C GLU A 533 9.57 -10.32 -1.59
N ALA A 534 9.28 -10.41 -0.29
CA ALA A 534 10.24 -10.68 0.79
C ALA A 534 10.02 -12.09 1.36
N VAL A 535 11.09 -12.88 1.49
CA VAL A 535 11.00 -14.27 1.98
C VAL A 535 11.38 -14.36 3.45
N ALA A 536 10.45 -14.77 4.32
CA ALA A 536 10.70 -14.93 5.76
C ALA A 536 10.76 -16.40 6.21
N LEU A 537 11.82 -16.75 6.97
CA LEU A 537 12.12 -18.09 7.46
C LEU A 537 12.23 -18.15 8.97
N GLN A 538 11.30 -18.84 9.64
CA GLN A 538 11.30 -18.95 11.11
C GLN A 538 11.81 -20.32 11.60
N TYR A 539 12.92 -20.32 12.33
CA TYR A 539 13.43 -21.50 13.04
C TYR A 539 12.82 -21.60 14.45
N LYS A 540 12.13 -22.70 14.77
CA LYS A 540 11.76 -23.06 16.17
C LYS A 540 12.87 -23.83 16.89
N GLY A 541 13.86 -24.32 16.14
CA GLY A 541 14.95 -25.21 16.59
C GLY A 541 16.27 -24.92 15.88
N SER A 542 17.15 -25.92 15.84
CA SER A 542 18.18 -25.98 14.81
C SER A 542 17.64 -26.77 13.63
N GLY A 543 17.90 -26.35 12.41
CA GLY A 543 17.46 -27.04 11.20
C GLY A 543 18.15 -26.44 9.97
N ALA A 544 17.83 -26.93 8.78
CA ALA A 544 18.29 -26.33 7.54
C ALA A 544 17.11 -25.98 6.64
N ALA A 545 17.16 -24.81 6.01
CA ALA A 545 16.23 -24.39 4.96
C ALA A 545 16.99 -24.28 3.64
N TYR A 546 16.35 -24.72 2.56
CA TYR A 546 16.89 -24.71 1.21
C TYR A 546 15.90 -23.97 0.32
N ILE A 547 16.33 -22.95 -0.41
CA ILE A 547 15.53 -22.27 -1.43
C ILE A 547 16.30 -22.34 -2.75
N SER A 548 15.61 -22.70 -3.82
CA SER A 548 16.18 -22.83 -5.16
C SER A 548 15.25 -22.22 -6.19
N PHE A 549 15.81 -21.44 -7.11
CA PHE A 549 15.09 -20.82 -8.23
C PHE A 549 15.50 -21.49 -9.56
N PRO A 550 14.84 -22.59 -9.98
CA PRO A 550 15.29 -23.43 -11.11
C PRO A 550 14.89 -22.92 -12.51
N GLY A 551 14.36 -21.70 -12.65
CA GLY A 551 13.81 -21.17 -13.91
C GLY A 551 14.85 -20.87 -15.00
N SER A 552 14.46 -21.03 -16.27
CA SER A 552 15.27 -20.71 -17.47
C SER A 552 15.21 -19.24 -17.91
N SER A 553 14.36 -18.43 -17.25
CA SER A 553 14.31 -16.98 -17.38
C SER A 553 14.85 -16.33 -16.09
N PRO A 554 15.52 -15.17 -16.16
CA PRO A 554 16.15 -14.53 -15.01
C PRO A 554 15.11 -13.87 -14.10
N ASN A 555 14.28 -14.66 -13.41
CA ASN A 555 13.28 -14.16 -12.47
C ASN A 555 13.64 -14.57 -11.03
N GLY A 556 14.90 -14.38 -10.65
CA GLY A 556 15.30 -14.23 -9.24
C GLY A 556 15.62 -12.76 -8.90
N LEU A 557 15.37 -11.84 -9.84
CA LEU A 557 15.68 -10.40 -9.75
C LEU A 557 14.63 -9.61 -8.95
N ASP A 558 13.56 -10.26 -8.50
CA ASP A 558 12.38 -9.65 -7.88
C ASP A 558 12.29 -9.89 -6.37
N ILE A 559 13.14 -10.72 -5.78
CA ILE A 559 13.20 -10.84 -4.33
C ILE A 559 13.92 -9.60 -3.79
N GLU A 560 13.27 -8.85 -2.89
CA GLU A 560 13.86 -7.63 -2.32
C GLU A 560 14.66 -7.92 -1.05
N SER A 561 14.26 -8.95 -0.28
CA SER A 561 14.97 -9.36 0.93
C SER A 561 14.65 -10.78 1.38
N VAL A 562 15.58 -11.38 2.14
CA VAL A 562 15.37 -12.65 2.85
C VAL A 562 15.58 -12.44 4.34
N VAL A 563 14.55 -12.70 5.14
CA VAL A 563 14.58 -12.55 6.60
C VAL A 563 14.60 -13.92 7.29
N ILE A 564 15.64 -14.20 8.07
CA ILE A 564 15.78 -15.44 8.83
C ILE A 564 15.57 -15.15 10.31
N ALA A 565 14.49 -15.65 10.91
CA ALA A 565 14.14 -15.42 12.30
C ALA A 565 14.26 -16.68 13.19
N GLY A 566 14.47 -16.46 14.49
CA GLY A 566 14.60 -17.52 15.51
C GLY A 566 15.80 -18.46 15.36
N ALA A 567 16.80 -18.09 14.57
CA ALA A 567 17.90 -18.97 14.27
C ALA A 567 18.71 -19.36 15.54
N LYS A 568 19.29 -20.57 15.52
CA LYS A 568 20.12 -21.11 16.59
C LYS A 568 21.51 -21.42 16.04
N LYS A 569 22.46 -21.70 16.94
CA LYS A 569 23.87 -21.98 16.63
C LYS A 569 24.15 -23.06 15.54
N ASN A 570 23.16 -23.88 15.21
CA ASN A 570 23.23 -24.98 14.26
C ASN A 570 22.22 -24.82 13.09
N SER A 571 21.53 -23.69 13.00
CA SER A 571 20.65 -23.39 11.86
C SER A 571 21.47 -23.19 10.58
N GLY A 572 20.99 -23.69 9.44
CA GLY A 572 21.65 -23.55 8.15
C GLY A 572 20.68 -23.00 7.09
N PHE A 573 21.09 -22.02 6.32
CA PHE A 573 20.32 -21.56 5.17
C PHE A 573 21.16 -21.73 3.90
N TYR A 574 20.52 -22.31 2.89
CA TYR A 574 21.11 -22.65 1.60
C TYR A 574 20.26 -22.01 0.50
N LEU A 575 20.85 -21.12 -0.28
CA LEU A 575 20.19 -20.44 -1.39
C LEU A 575 20.91 -20.78 -2.69
N THR A 576 20.18 -21.25 -3.69
CA THR A 576 20.72 -21.47 -5.03
C THR A 576 19.99 -20.58 -6.03
N ALA A 577 20.70 -19.58 -6.55
CA ALA A 577 20.24 -18.68 -7.61
C ALA A 577 20.96 -19.04 -8.92
N ASN A 578 20.32 -18.86 -10.06
CA ASN A 578 20.91 -19.16 -11.37
C ASN A 578 21.92 -18.08 -11.77
N ASN A 579 23.21 -18.32 -11.50
CA ASN A 579 24.43 -17.72 -12.07
C ASN A 579 24.60 -16.20 -12.28
N ASP A 580 23.60 -15.32 -12.16
CA ASP A 580 23.74 -13.88 -12.48
C ASP A 580 22.81 -12.95 -11.66
N SER A 581 22.10 -13.45 -10.63
CA SER A 581 21.29 -12.60 -9.75
C SER A 581 22.04 -12.30 -8.45
N PRO A 582 22.27 -11.02 -8.08
CA PRO A 582 22.69 -10.69 -6.72
C PRO A 582 21.59 -11.17 -5.78
N ALA A 583 21.92 -12.09 -4.85
CA ALA A 583 20.99 -12.39 -3.78
C ALA A 583 20.70 -11.07 -3.04
N PRO A 584 19.41 -10.71 -2.90
CA PRO A 584 19.02 -9.49 -2.25
C PRO A 584 19.33 -9.55 -0.75
N HIS A 585 19.29 -8.39 -0.12
CA HIS A 585 19.54 -8.18 1.30
C HIS A 585 19.09 -9.36 2.19
N VAL A 586 20.03 -10.03 2.85
CA VAL A 586 19.74 -11.10 3.82
C VAL A 586 19.86 -10.55 5.25
N THR A 587 18.84 -10.75 6.08
CA THR A 587 18.86 -10.40 7.50
C THR A 587 18.71 -11.64 8.38
N ILE A 588 19.53 -11.79 9.43
CA ILE A 588 19.54 -12.96 10.31
C ILE A 588 19.31 -12.59 11.79
N TYR A 589 18.14 -12.93 12.33
CA TYR A 589 17.79 -12.85 13.75
C TYR A 589 17.90 -14.20 14.47
N GLY A 590 18.40 -14.20 15.71
CA GLY A 590 18.43 -15.43 16.51
C GLY A 590 19.40 -15.45 17.69
N SER A 591 19.57 -16.61 18.32
CA SER A 591 20.50 -16.84 19.44
C SER A 591 21.90 -17.31 19.00
N GLY A 592 22.20 -17.17 17.71
CA GLY A 592 23.38 -17.66 17.00
C GLY A 592 23.00 -18.20 15.62
N PHE A 593 23.98 -18.45 14.77
CA PHE A 593 23.75 -19.00 13.43
C PHE A 593 24.79 -20.04 13.05
N GLY A 594 24.37 -21.08 12.33
CA GLY A 594 25.26 -22.10 11.78
C GLY A 594 25.84 -21.62 10.46
N THR A 595 25.21 -21.97 9.35
CA THR A 595 25.77 -21.77 8.00
C THR A 595 24.83 -20.91 7.16
N LEU A 596 25.36 -19.87 6.53
CA LEU A 596 24.79 -19.26 5.33
C LEU A 596 25.59 -19.81 4.14
N ASP A 597 24.93 -20.34 3.13
CA ASP A 597 25.53 -20.86 1.90
C ASP A 597 24.72 -20.36 0.70
N ILE A 598 25.33 -19.52 -0.13
CA ILE A 598 24.70 -18.89 -1.29
C ILE A 598 25.47 -19.29 -2.53
N ASP A 599 24.80 -19.94 -3.47
CA ASP A 599 25.32 -20.26 -4.81
C ASP A 599 24.98 -19.09 -5.75
N GLY A 600 25.80 -18.05 -5.71
CA GLY A 600 25.62 -16.77 -6.41
C GLY A 600 26.33 -15.62 -5.68
N ASP A 601 26.03 -14.39 -6.09
CA ASP A 601 26.48 -13.15 -5.43
C ASP A 601 25.58 -12.81 -4.23
N LEU A 602 26.10 -12.06 -3.25
CA LEU A 602 25.34 -11.51 -2.12
C LEU A 602 25.62 -10.03 -1.96
N ALA A 603 24.61 -9.18 -2.16
CA ALA A 603 24.79 -7.73 -2.10
C ALA A 603 24.98 -7.20 -0.67
N PHE A 604 24.14 -7.65 0.27
CA PHE A 604 24.15 -7.16 1.64
C PHE A 604 23.71 -8.24 2.64
N LEU A 605 24.36 -8.30 3.80
CA LEU A 605 24.08 -9.22 4.90
C LEU A 605 24.02 -8.49 6.26
N ASP A 606 22.85 -8.39 6.88
CA ASP A 606 22.69 -7.97 8.28
C ASP A 606 22.60 -9.18 9.22
N ILE A 607 23.51 -9.25 10.19
CA ILE A 607 23.56 -10.31 11.20
C ILE A 607 23.02 -9.78 12.54
N ALA A 608 21.71 -9.59 12.62
CA ALA A 608 20.95 -9.18 13.80
C ALA A 608 20.73 -10.28 14.88
N ILE A 609 21.71 -11.15 15.11
CA ILE A 609 21.65 -12.17 16.19
C ILE A 609 21.89 -11.54 17.58
N GLN A 610 21.49 -12.23 18.64
CA GLN A 610 21.77 -11.85 20.03
C GLN A 610 23.25 -11.51 20.23
N GLN A 611 23.51 -10.39 20.91
CA GLN A 611 24.85 -9.86 21.08
C GLN A 611 25.81 -10.88 21.70
N GLY A 612 27.01 -10.99 21.14
CA GLY A 612 28.06 -11.88 21.66
C GLY A 612 27.91 -13.34 21.24
N LYS A 613 26.86 -13.69 20.48
CA LYS A 613 26.70 -15.03 19.90
C LYS A 613 27.57 -15.21 18.65
N ARG A 614 27.54 -16.42 18.10
CA ARG A 614 28.45 -16.86 17.05
C ARG A 614 27.70 -17.16 15.76
N VAL A 615 28.30 -16.77 14.63
CA VAL A 615 28.01 -17.28 13.28
C VAL A 615 29.12 -18.25 12.86
N LYS A 616 28.77 -19.46 12.40
CA LYS A 616 29.77 -20.49 12.10
C LYS A 616 30.36 -20.30 10.69
N ASN A 617 29.52 -20.23 9.67
CA ASN A 617 29.95 -20.12 8.27
C ASN A 617 29.08 -19.11 7.51
N ILE A 618 29.72 -18.28 6.71
CA ILE A 618 29.14 -17.51 5.61
C ILE A 618 29.92 -17.96 4.37
N ILE A 619 29.22 -18.52 3.41
CA ILE A 619 29.76 -19.06 2.17
C ILE A 619 28.95 -18.44 1.04
N VAL A 620 29.63 -17.76 0.14
CA VAL A 620 29.06 -17.14 -1.06
C VAL A 620 29.90 -17.67 -2.23
N ALA A 621 29.24 -18.20 -3.25
CA ALA A 621 29.96 -18.78 -4.39
C ALA A 621 30.54 -17.69 -5.29
N GLY A 622 29.87 -16.54 -5.41
CA GLY A 622 30.30 -15.36 -6.16
C GLY A 622 30.83 -14.22 -5.27
N ALA A 623 30.52 -12.98 -5.65
CA ALA A 623 30.93 -11.77 -4.97
C ALA A 623 30.12 -11.54 -3.66
N LEU A 624 30.83 -11.16 -2.60
CA LEU A 624 30.25 -10.74 -1.33
C LEU A 624 30.40 -9.22 -1.17
N GLY A 625 29.26 -8.54 -1.14
CA GLY A 625 29.12 -7.13 -0.77
C GLY A 625 29.14 -6.94 0.76
N ASP A 626 28.32 -6.02 1.24
CA ASP A 626 28.39 -5.51 2.61
C ASP A 626 27.91 -6.53 3.65
N VAL A 627 28.54 -6.53 4.83
CA VAL A 627 28.22 -7.40 5.96
C VAL A 627 28.22 -6.60 7.27
N ASP A 628 27.04 -6.38 7.85
CA ASP A 628 26.92 -5.93 9.24
C ASP A 628 26.93 -7.14 10.19
N GLY A 629 28.12 -7.46 10.69
CA GLY A 629 28.37 -8.48 11.71
C GLY A 629 28.59 -7.91 13.12
N THR A 630 28.24 -6.66 13.39
CA THR A 630 28.57 -5.96 14.65
C THR A 630 27.94 -6.61 15.88
N ASN A 631 26.77 -7.22 15.74
CA ASN A 631 26.08 -7.95 16.82
C ASN A 631 26.72 -9.32 17.11
N ALA A 632 27.30 -9.97 16.10
CA ALA A 632 27.97 -11.25 16.25
C ALA A 632 29.28 -11.07 17.05
N GLY A 633 29.35 -11.70 18.22
CA GLY A 633 30.58 -11.71 19.02
C GLY A 633 31.76 -12.41 18.34
N ARG A 634 31.47 -13.26 17.35
CA ARG A 634 32.46 -13.96 16.53
C ARG A 634 31.85 -14.58 15.27
N ILE A 635 32.54 -14.41 14.15
CA ILE A 635 32.31 -15.13 12.88
C ILE A 635 33.47 -16.12 12.65
N ASP A 636 33.16 -17.40 12.48
CA ASP A 636 34.17 -18.46 12.37
C ASP A 636 34.74 -18.63 10.95
N ASN A 637 33.97 -18.34 9.92
CA ASN A 637 34.40 -18.47 8.53
C ASN A 637 33.54 -17.58 7.63
N ILE A 638 34.19 -16.67 6.91
CA ILE A 638 33.62 -15.96 5.76
C ILE A 638 34.40 -16.44 4.53
N ARG A 639 33.69 -16.89 3.51
CA ARG A 639 34.26 -17.34 2.25
C ARG A 639 33.43 -16.81 1.08
N ALA A 640 34.08 -16.16 0.12
CA ALA A 640 33.49 -15.71 -1.13
C ALA A 640 34.43 -15.99 -2.32
N GLU A 641 33.96 -15.86 -3.55
CA GLU A 641 34.86 -15.76 -4.71
C GLU A 641 35.60 -14.43 -4.65
N SER A 642 34.88 -13.31 -4.68
CA SER A 642 35.41 -11.97 -4.47
C SER A 642 34.77 -11.32 -3.25
N ILE A 643 35.49 -10.43 -2.57
CA ILE A 643 34.95 -9.61 -1.48
C ILE A 643 35.09 -8.16 -1.91
N ILE A 644 33.94 -7.50 -2.11
CA ILE A 644 33.84 -6.17 -2.72
C ILE A 644 33.17 -5.13 -1.83
N GLY A 645 32.46 -5.57 -0.78
CA GLY A 645 31.77 -4.67 0.16
C GLY A 645 32.41 -4.62 1.55
N ASP A 646 31.84 -3.75 2.38
CA ASP A 646 32.34 -3.47 3.72
C ASP A 646 31.97 -4.58 4.69
N ILE A 647 32.88 -4.96 5.58
CA ILE A 647 32.65 -6.02 6.58
C ILE A 647 32.93 -5.49 7.97
N ASP A 648 31.86 -5.29 8.74
CA ASP A 648 31.93 -4.94 10.16
C ASP A 648 31.78 -6.17 11.05
N ALA A 649 32.67 -6.38 12.01
CA ALA A 649 32.56 -7.52 12.93
C ALA A 649 33.22 -7.30 14.29
N GLN A 650 32.82 -8.08 15.31
CA GLN A 650 33.57 -8.08 16.58
C GLN A 650 34.83 -8.96 16.55
N TYR A 651 34.85 -9.99 15.72
CA TYR A 651 35.95 -10.96 15.60
C TYR A 651 35.75 -11.83 14.36
N ILE A 652 36.79 -12.03 13.55
CA ILE A 652 36.78 -12.97 12.43
C ILE A 652 37.87 -14.03 12.61
N LYS A 653 37.48 -15.31 12.57
CA LYS A 653 38.47 -16.40 12.65
C LYS A 653 39.12 -16.64 11.29
N LYS A 654 38.35 -16.70 10.20
CA LYS A 654 38.83 -16.88 8.83
C LYS A 654 38.06 -15.97 7.90
N LEU A 655 38.78 -15.19 7.10
CA LEU A 655 38.27 -14.36 6.02
C LEU A 655 38.96 -14.80 4.73
N ILE A 656 38.19 -15.27 3.75
CA ILE A 656 38.73 -15.95 2.57
C ILE A 656 38.01 -15.43 1.32
N ALA A 657 38.74 -14.80 0.41
CA ALA A 657 38.36 -14.66 -0.99
C ALA A 657 39.15 -15.71 -1.80
N SER A 658 38.48 -16.51 -2.64
CA SER A 658 39.21 -17.42 -3.56
C SER A 658 39.76 -16.73 -4.80
N GLY A 659 39.23 -15.56 -5.15
CA GLY A 659 39.79 -14.59 -6.07
C GLY A 659 40.34 -13.39 -5.28
N ASP A 660 39.74 -12.22 -5.51
CA ASP A 660 40.26 -10.92 -5.09
C ASP A 660 39.56 -10.34 -3.83
N PHE A 661 40.26 -9.42 -3.17
CA PHE A 661 39.60 -8.34 -2.42
C PHE A 661 39.72 -7.08 -3.26
N ASP A 662 38.61 -6.42 -3.54
CA ASP A 662 38.56 -5.24 -4.42
C ASP A 662 37.66 -4.18 -3.80
N GLY A 663 38.25 -3.10 -3.28
CA GLY A 663 37.49 -2.01 -2.66
C GLY A 663 36.89 -2.29 -1.28
N ALA A 664 37.19 -3.42 -0.65
CA ALA A 664 36.55 -3.83 0.61
C ALA A 664 37.13 -3.13 1.85
N ASP A 665 36.28 -2.53 2.71
CA ASP A 665 36.67 -2.07 4.06
C ASP A 665 36.26 -3.08 5.15
N VAL A 666 37.24 -3.76 5.73
CA VAL A 666 37.03 -4.78 6.77
C VAL A 666 37.39 -4.21 8.14
N THR A 667 36.38 -3.93 8.95
CA THR A 667 36.54 -3.37 10.31
C THR A 667 36.19 -4.38 11.42
N VAL A 668 37.18 -4.65 12.29
CA VAL A 668 37.07 -5.61 13.41
C VAL A 668 37.33 -4.94 14.77
N SER A 669 36.26 -4.49 15.42
CA SER A 669 36.30 -3.55 16.55
C SER A 669 36.14 -4.15 17.96
N GLY A 670 35.77 -5.44 18.06
CA GLY A 670 35.50 -6.08 19.35
C GLY A 670 36.70 -6.11 20.31
N LYS A 671 36.49 -6.31 21.62
CA LYS A 671 37.59 -6.34 22.63
C LYS A 671 38.70 -7.36 22.32
N LYS A 672 38.34 -8.47 21.68
CA LYS A 672 39.25 -9.52 21.17
C LYS A 672 39.42 -9.43 19.64
N GLY A 673 38.92 -8.37 19.03
CA GLY A 673 38.77 -8.14 17.60
C GLY A 673 40.08 -8.35 16.87
N LYS A 674 40.11 -9.41 16.09
CA LYS A 674 41.26 -9.85 15.32
C LYS A 674 40.75 -10.63 14.12
N ILE A 675 41.54 -10.61 13.05
CA ILE A 675 41.41 -11.56 11.94
C ILE A 675 42.47 -12.64 12.18
N SER A 676 42.04 -13.88 12.45
CA SER A 676 43.02 -14.93 12.76
C SER A 676 43.70 -15.50 11.52
N GLU A 677 43.02 -15.46 10.38
CA GLU A 677 43.53 -15.90 9.08
C GLU A 677 42.80 -15.12 7.99
N LEU A 678 43.57 -14.41 7.16
CA LEU A 678 43.13 -13.75 5.94
C LEU A 678 43.69 -14.53 4.74
N ARG A 679 42.88 -14.76 3.71
CA ARG A 679 43.31 -15.38 2.46
C ARG A 679 42.70 -14.67 1.26
N ALA A 680 43.55 -14.22 0.33
CA ALA A 680 43.16 -13.83 -1.02
C ALA A 680 43.79 -14.85 -1.98
N GLY A 681 43.01 -15.42 -2.89
CA GLY A 681 43.52 -16.38 -3.87
C GLY A 681 44.32 -15.69 -4.98
N ASN A 682 43.94 -14.46 -5.30
CA ASN A 682 44.58 -13.58 -6.25
C ASN A 682 45.02 -12.29 -5.52
N ASP A 683 44.52 -11.13 -5.94
CA ASP A 683 45.02 -9.81 -5.56
C ASP A 683 44.23 -9.20 -4.38
N VAL A 684 44.84 -8.18 -3.77
CA VAL A 684 44.17 -7.28 -2.81
C VAL A 684 44.35 -5.86 -3.33
N VAL A 685 43.27 -5.25 -3.78
CA VAL A 685 43.26 -3.96 -4.47
C VAL A 685 42.34 -2.99 -3.74
N ASP A 686 42.80 -1.74 -3.55
CA ASP A 686 42.03 -0.64 -2.98
C ASP A 686 41.26 -1.00 -1.69
N SER A 687 41.79 -1.93 -0.87
CA SER A 687 41.09 -2.52 0.28
C SER A 687 41.69 -2.09 1.62
N VAL A 688 40.87 -2.03 2.66
CA VAL A 688 41.27 -1.66 4.02
C VAL A 688 40.97 -2.79 5.00
N PHE A 689 41.92 -3.11 5.89
CA PHE A 689 41.74 -4.13 6.93
C PHE A 689 42.11 -3.59 8.30
N SER A 690 41.10 -3.15 9.06
CA SER A 690 41.26 -2.54 10.38
C SER A 690 40.89 -3.50 11.52
N ALA A 691 41.81 -3.84 12.42
CA ALA A 691 41.51 -4.74 13.56
C ALA A 691 42.17 -4.38 14.90
N LEU A 692 41.41 -4.40 16.01
CA LEU A 692 41.88 -4.04 17.38
C LEU A 692 43.02 -4.92 17.96
N LYS A 693 43.32 -6.05 17.36
CA LYS A 693 44.50 -6.87 17.70
C LYS A 693 45.30 -7.24 16.46
N GLY A 694 44.90 -6.72 15.29
CA GLY A 694 45.48 -6.99 13.99
C GLY A 694 45.21 -8.39 13.43
N ILE A 695 46.03 -8.74 12.44
CA ILE A 695 45.94 -9.97 11.65
C ILE A 695 47.01 -10.97 12.11
N SER A 696 46.58 -12.19 12.46
CA SER A 696 47.52 -13.23 12.91
C SER A 696 48.24 -13.93 11.77
N LYS A 697 47.58 -14.14 10.64
CA LYS A 697 48.14 -14.71 9.41
C LYS A 697 47.41 -14.15 8.19
N ALA A 698 48.14 -13.79 7.14
CA ALA A 698 47.60 -13.44 5.83
C ALA A 698 48.34 -14.25 4.76
N TYR A 699 47.59 -14.81 3.81
CA TYR A 699 48.09 -15.48 2.61
C TYR A 699 47.46 -14.82 1.40
N ILE A 700 48.26 -14.20 0.54
CA ILE A 700 47.81 -13.45 -0.63
C ILE A 700 48.50 -14.07 -1.83
N GLY A 701 47.70 -14.61 -2.76
CA GLY A 701 48.18 -15.38 -3.90
C GLY A 701 48.76 -14.53 -5.02
N GLY A 702 48.37 -13.26 -5.11
CA GLY A 702 48.81 -12.28 -6.09
C GLY A 702 49.42 -11.04 -5.45
N ASP A 703 49.13 -9.89 -6.05
CA ASP A 703 49.67 -8.58 -5.71
C ASP A 703 48.82 -7.89 -4.62
N VAL A 704 49.43 -6.92 -3.95
CA VAL A 704 48.74 -5.99 -3.03
C VAL A 704 48.95 -4.58 -3.56
N SER A 705 47.88 -3.88 -3.92
CA SER A 705 47.94 -2.52 -4.46
C SER A 705 47.00 -1.58 -3.71
N ASN A 706 47.47 -0.36 -3.42
CA ASN A 706 46.70 0.73 -2.83
C ASN A 706 45.88 0.34 -1.58
N SER A 707 46.37 -0.63 -0.81
CA SER A 707 45.60 -1.26 0.27
C SER A 707 46.21 -0.97 1.64
N SER A 708 45.38 -0.92 2.68
CA SER A 708 45.84 -0.71 4.06
C SER A 708 45.56 -1.90 4.96
N PHE A 709 46.54 -2.26 5.79
CA PHE A 709 46.40 -3.25 6.84
C PHE A 709 46.73 -2.61 8.17
N ASP A 710 45.72 -2.43 9.00
CA ASP A 710 45.79 -1.65 10.22
C ASP A 710 45.49 -2.48 11.47
N ALA A 711 46.41 -2.38 12.44
CA ALA A 711 46.23 -2.97 13.75
C ALA A 711 46.31 -1.91 14.84
N TYR A 712 45.31 -1.86 15.72
CA TYR A 712 45.26 -0.86 16.80
C TYR A 712 45.32 -1.48 18.19
N GLY A 713 45.59 -0.67 19.22
CA GLY A 713 45.55 -1.06 20.62
C GLY A 713 46.88 -1.58 21.20
N SER A 714 46.97 -1.70 22.54
CA SER A 714 48.24 -1.87 23.28
C SER A 714 49.13 -3.05 22.88
N LYS A 715 48.59 -4.05 22.17
CA LYS A 715 49.30 -5.23 21.65
C LYS A 715 48.95 -5.50 20.18
N ALA A 716 48.65 -4.44 19.41
CA ALA A 716 48.41 -4.47 17.97
C ALA A 716 49.47 -5.29 17.25
N LYS A 717 49.07 -6.11 16.28
CA LYS A 717 49.99 -7.04 15.65
C LYS A 717 49.53 -7.48 14.26
N LEU A 718 50.38 -7.22 13.26
CA LEU A 718 50.35 -7.90 11.97
C LEU A 718 51.44 -8.99 11.99
N ASP A 719 51.09 -10.25 12.28
CA ASP A 719 52.11 -11.24 12.69
C ASP A 719 52.80 -12.01 11.56
N LYS A 720 52.05 -12.54 10.60
CA LYS A 720 52.61 -13.37 9.52
C LYS A 720 51.91 -13.05 8.20
N PHE A 721 52.65 -12.52 7.25
CA PHE A 721 52.16 -12.20 5.92
C PHE A 721 52.97 -13.00 4.90
N TYR A 722 52.26 -13.61 3.97
CA TYR A 722 52.78 -14.39 2.87
C TYR A 722 52.12 -13.86 1.60
N ILE A 723 52.86 -13.08 0.82
CA ILE A 723 52.39 -12.41 -0.39
C ILE A 723 53.22 -12.96 -1.54
N SER A 724 52.60 -13.66 -2.49
CA SER A 724 53.33 -14.26 -3.60
C SER A 724 53.73 -13.22 -4.65
N GLY A 725 52.92 -12.18 -4.83
CA GLY A 725 53.17 -11.07 -5.74
C GLY A 725 53.96 -9.91 -5.12
N GLY A 726 53.88 -8.75 -5.79
CA GLY A 726 54.41 -7.47 -5.35
C GLY A 726 53.48 -6.72 -4.42
N VAL A 727 53.97 -5.61 -3.88
CA VAL A 727 53.23 -4.71 -2.99
C VAL A 727 53.49 -3.27 -3.42
N THR A 728 52.44 -2.56 -3.84
CA THR A 728 52.55 -1.21 -4.41
C THR A 728 51.59 -0.24 -3.72
N GLY A 729 52.06 0.96 -3.37
CA GLY A 729 51.20 2.03 -2.87
C GLY A 729 50.41 1.69 -1.60
N SER A 730 50.89 0.73 -0.79
CA SER A 730 50.11 0.12 0.30
C SER A 730 50.66 0.49 1.68
N GLU A 731 49.86 0.30 2.73
CA GLU A 731 50.26 0.55 4.13
C GLU A 731 50.09 -0.71 5.00
N PHE A 732 51.08 -0.96 5.85
CA PHE A 732 51.02 -1.97 6.92
C PHE A 732 51.33 -1.30 8.25
N SER A 733 50.29 -0.98 9.02
CA SER A 733 50.40 -0.24 10.27
C SER A 733 50.04 -1.09 11.48
N ALA A 734 50.85 -0.98 12.53
CA ALA A 734 50.48 -1.47 13.86
C ALA A 734 50.74 -0.40 14.91
N ASP A 735 49.68 0.14 15.51
CA ASP A 735 49.76 1.18 16.53
C ASP A 735 49.42 0.65 17.93
N GLY A 736 50.33 0.90 18.87
CA GLY A 736 50.12 0.67 20.29
C GLY A 736 51.40 0.43 21.07
N TYR A 737 51.31 0.48 22.41
CA TYR A 737 52.48 0.43 23.30
C TYR A 737 53.46 -0.73 23.04
N LYS A 738 52.97 -1.91 22.63
CA LYS A 738 53.78 -3.09 22.25
C LYS A 738 53.44 -3.59 20.84
N SER A 739 53.17 -2.66 19.93
CA SER A 739 52.87 -2.96 18.53
C SER A 739 53.97 -3.78 17.86
N LYS A 740 53.60 -4.57 16.84
CA LYS A 740 54.54 -5.42 16.13
C LYS A 740 54.08 -5.72 14.71
N LEU A 741 54.94 -5.39 13.73
CA LEU A 741 54.97 -6.07 12.44
C LEU A 741 55.86 -7.31 12.57
N GLY A 742 55.31 -8.47 12.23
CA GLY A 742 55.90 -9.76 12.54
C GLY A 742 56.84 -10.28 11.49
N ARG A 743 56.37 -11.19 10.65
CA ARG A 743 57.15 -11.81 9.59
C ARG A 743 56.43 -11.63 8.28
N PHE A 744 57.12 -11.08 7.29
CA PHE A 744 56.60 -10.91 5.94
C PHE A 744 57.52 -11.68 4.98
N TYR A 745 56.89 -12.39 4.07
CA TYR A 745 57.49 -12.96 2.88
C TYR A 745 56.73 -12.36 1.70
N ILE A 746 57.44 -11.64 0.85
CA ILE A 746 56.90 -10.94 -0.33
C ILE A 746 57.69 -11.48 -1.53
N GLY A 747 57.01 -12.02 -2.52
CA GLY A 747 57.65 -12.61 -3.69
C GLY A 747 58.13 -11.57 -4.71
N GLY A 748 57.34 -10.52 -4.92
CA GLY A 748 57.59 -9.45 -5.89
C GLY A 748 58.27 -8.21 -5.32
N ASN A 749 58.27 -7.15 -6.13
CA ASN A 749 58.77 -5.83 -5.74
C ASN A 749 57.90 -5.20 -4.67
N VAL A 750 58.49 -4.30 -3.90
CA VAL A 750 57.77 -3.45 -2.96
C VAL A 750 58.03 -1.99 -3.34
N GLU A 751 57.00 -1.25 -3.72
CA GLU A 751 57.10 0.13 -4.23
C GLU A 751 56.10 1.04 -3.51
N GLY A 752 56.53 2.24 -3.11
CA GLY A 752 55.65 3.24 -2.49
C GLY A 752 54.87 2.74 -1.27
N THR A 753 55.42 1.78 -0.53
CA THR A 753 54.71 1.04 0.52
C THR A 753 55.33 1.28 1.89
N ASP A 754 54.50 1.57 2.88
CA ASP A 754 54.94 1.88 4.24
C ASP A 754 54.67 0.74 5.22
N PHE A 755 55.68 0.43 6.03
CA PHE A 755 55.61 -0.52 7.13
C PHE A 755 55.87 0.21 8.44
N THR A 756 54.81 0.46 9.20
CA THR A 756 54.87 1.33 10.37
C THR A 756 54.52 0.59 11.67
N THR A 757 55.31 0.84 12.71
CA THR A 757 54.90 0.56 14.09
C THR A 757 54.96 1.81 14.93
N ALA A 758 53.80 2.25 15.42
CA ALA A 758 53.67 3.38 16.33
C ALA A 758 53.58 2.89 17.79
N GLY A 759 54.18 3.64 18.71
CA GLY A 759 54.21 3.35 20.15
C GLY A 759 55.58 2.92 20.71
N TYR A 760 55.89 3.30 21.95
CA TYR A 760 57.23 3.23 22.57
C TYR A 760 57.98 1.87 22.51
N LYS A 761 57.30 0.73 22.34
CA LYS A 761 57.95 -0.59 22.16
C LYS A 761 57.65 -1.24 20.81
N GLY A 762 57.18 -0.46 19.85
CA GLY A 762 56.88 -0.85 18.47
C GLY A 762 58.11 -1.42 17.76
N ARG A 763 57.93 -2.55 17.08
CA ARG A 763 59.05 -3.25 16.43
C ARG A 763 58.63 -3.89 15.13
N ILE A 764 59.54 -3.82 14.16
CA ILE A 764 59.48 -4.59 12.92
C ILE A 764 60.32 -5.85 13.10
N GLY A 765 59.72 -7.00 12.79
CA GLY A 765 60.32 -8.32 12.91
C GLY A 765 61.22 -8.65 11.72
N LYS A 766 60.85 -9.69 10.97
CA LYS A 766 61.64 -10.17 9.83
C LYS A 766 60.91 -9.89 8.53
N MET A 767 61.51 -9.07 7.67
CA MET A 767 61.04 -8.81 6.32
C MET A 767 61.91 -9.55 5.31
N TYR A 768 61.28 -10.25 4.38
CA TYR A 768 61.91 -11.00 3.31
C TYR A 768 61.22 -10.64 1.98
N ILE A 769 61.93 -9.97 1.08
CA ILE A 769 61.44 -9.50 -0.23
C ILE A 769 62.20 -10.26 -1.32
N GLY A 770 61.48 -10.86 -2.26
CA GLY A 770 61.99 -11.86 -3.22
C GLY A 770 62.06 -13.27 -2.65
N TYR A 771 61.18 -13.63 -1.70
CA TYR A 771 61.17 -14.94 -1.05
C TYR A 771 59.77 -15.56 -1.08
N ASP A 772 59.72 -16.89 -1.20
CA ASP A 772 58.49 -17.66 -1.08
C ASP A 772 58.04 -17.80 0.40
N TRP A 773 56.88 -18.42 0.62
CA TRP A 773 56.34 -18.61 1.97
C TRP A 773 57.13 -19.60 2.84
N ASN A 774 58.00 -20.42 2.26
CA ASN A 774 58.89 -21.34 2.97
C ASN A 774 60.14 -20.60 3.46
N GLY A 775 60.35 -19.39 2.95
CA GLY A 775 61.55 -18.59 3.16
C GLY A 775 62.70 -18.99 2.25
N GLU A 776 62.40 -19.64 1.13
CA GLU A 776 63.32 -19.89 0.04
C GLU A 776 63.37 -18.67 -0.88
N MET A 777 64.56 -18.38 -1.39
CA MET A 777 64.77 -17.25 -2.29
C MET A 777 64.18 -17.57 -3.66
N LEU A 778 63.39 -16.66 -4.23
CA LEU A 778 62.85 -16.82 -5.57
C LEU A 778 63.91 -16.49 -6.65
N PRO A 779 63.82 -17.08 -7.85
CA PRO A 779 64.62 -16.66 -9.00
C PRO A 779 64.30 -15.21 -9.38
N GLY A 780 65.34 -14.43 -9.70
CA GLY A 780 65.19 -13.01 -10.03
C GLY A 780 65.52 -12.08 -8.85
N ASP A 781 65.36 -10.78 -9.11
CA ASP A 781 65.69 -9.71 -8.19
C ASP A 781 64.42 -8.89 -7.90
N SER A 782 63.98 -8.89 -6.65
CA SER A 782 62.83 -8.12 -6.17
C SER A 782 63.32 -7.00 -5.28
N HIS A 783 62.97 -5.75 -5.61
CA HIS A 783 63.52 -4.58 -4.93
C HIS A 783 62.59 -4.04 -3.82
N PHE A 784 63.13 -3.17 -2.97
CA PHE A 784 62.37 -2.46 -1.93
C PHE A 784 62.51 -0.94 -2.09
N GLY A 785 61.41 -0.24 -2.38
CA GLY A 785 61.30 1.20 -2.55
C GLY A 785 60.15 1.80 -1.73
N GLY A 786 60.16 1.56 -0.41
CA GLY A 786 59.17 2.10 0.54
C GLY A 786 59.79 2.48 1.88
N THR A 787 58.99 2.69 2.92
CA THR A 787 59.50 3.08 4.26
C THR A 787 59.29 1.99 5.30
N MET A 788 60.29 1.73 6.14
CA MET A 788 60.13 0.91 7.35
C MET A 788 60.38 1.75 8.60
N THR A 789 59.31 2.03 9.36
CA THR A 789 59.37 2.87 10.56
C THR A 789 59.07 2.08 11.83
N ALA A 790 60.01 2.07 12.78
CA ALA A 790 59.83 1.42 14.07
C ALA A 790 60.40 2.22 15.24
N GLU A 791 59.55 2.53 16.22
CA GLU A 791 59.90 3.26 17.43
C GLU A 791 61.00 2.60 18.28
N LYS A 792 61.10 1.26 18.27
CA LYS A 792 62.12 0.55 19.04
C LYS A 792 63.22 -0.05 18.18
N LYS A 793 62.84 -0.93 17.24
CA LYS A 793 63.82 -1.62 16.40
C LYS A 793 63.23 -2.29 15.16
N ILE A 794 64.10 -2.44 14.17
CA ILE A 794 63.94 -3.34 13.02
C ILE A 794 64.86 -4.56 13.26
N THR A 795 64.29 -5.76 13.30
CA THR A 795 65.07 -6.97 13.65
C THR A 795 65.84 -7.52 12.44
N ARG A 796 65.22 -7.50 11.26
CA ARG A 796 65.79 -8.05 10.03
C ARG A 796 65.01 -7.57 8.81
N ALA A 797 65.69 -7.07 7.79
CA ALA A 797 65.14 -6.96 6.43
C ALA A 797 66.14 -7.57 5.42
N TYR A 798 65.66 -8.44 4.55
CA TYR A 798 66.43 -9.02 3.45
C TYR A 798 65.68 -8.86 2.14
N VAL A 799 66.40 -8.40 1.11
CA VAL A 799 65.85 -8.08 -0.21
C VAL A 799 66.72 -8.79 -1.25
N THR A 800 66.15 -9.44 -2.27
CA THR A 800 66.94 -10.08 -3.33
C THR A 800 67.44 -9.09 -4.37
N GLY A 801 66.70 -8.01 -4.62
CA GLY A 801 67.08 -6.93 -5.52
C GLY A 801 67.67 -5.70 -4.82
N ALA A 802 67.62 -4.57 -5.51
CA ALA A 802 68.09 -3.28 -5.01
C ALA A 802 67.23 -2.76 -3.85
N ILE A 803 67.80 -1.86 -3.05
CA ILE A 803 67.08 -1.15 -1.99
C ILE A 803 67.10 0.35 -2.28
N TYR A 804 65.93 0.90 -2.58
CA TYR A 804 65.64 2.32 -2.77
C TYR A 804 64.98 2.95 -1.53
N GLY A 805 64.38 2.11 -0.67
CA GLY A 805 63.59 2.55 0.47
C GLY A 805 64.38 3.01 1.69
N THR A 806 63.65 3.49 2.71
CA THR A 806 64.21 4.11 3.92
C THR A 806 63.89 3.29 5.18
N PHE A 807 64.83 3.21 6.11
CA PHE A 807 64.69 2.51 7.39
C PHE A 807 64.84 3.46 8.57
N CYS A 808 63.75 3.66 9.31
CA CYS A 808 63.68 4.62 10.41
C CYS A 808 63.43 3.90 11.74
N ALA A 809 64.50 3.61 12.47
CA ALA A 809 64.41 3.05 13.81
C ALA A 809 65.64 3.39 14.67
N PRO A 810 65.51 3.52 16.01
CA PRO A 810 66.67 3.71 16.89
C PRO A 810 67.65 2.54 16.87
N ARG A 811 67.20 1.35 16.44
CA ARG A 811 68.04 0.17 16.32
C ARG A 811 67.66 -0.68 15.12
N VAL A 812 68.62 -0.93 14.25
CA VAL A 812 68.48 -1.86 13.12
C VAL A 812 69.45 -3.02 13.32
N ASP A 813 68.92 -4.21 13.59
CA ASP A 813 69.73 -5.39 13.93
C ASP A 813 70.42 -6.00 12.71
N LYS A 814 69.70 -6.16 11.59
CA LYS A 814 70.20 -6.71 10.31
C LYS A 814 69.44 -6.12 9.11
N VAL A 815 70.16 -5.60 8.11
CA VAL A 815 69.62 -5.25 6.79
C VAL A 815 70.62 -5.71 5.73
N GLY A 816 70.15 -6.22 4.59
CA GLY A 816 71.01 -6.65 3.49
C GLY A 816 70.24 -6.89 2.18
N SER A 817 70.93 -6.69 1.07
CA SER A 817 70.48 -7.03 -0.29
C SER A 817 71.34 -8.16 -0.84
N LYS A 818 70.81 -9.03 -1.71
CA LYS A 818 71.62 -10.05 -2.40
C LYS A 818 72.62 -9.44 -3.38
N ASN A 819 72.27 -8.32 -4.00
CA ASN A 819 73.10 -7.66 -5.02
C ASN A 819 73.98 -6.53 -4.46
N ASP A 820 74.06 -6.37 -3.14
CA ASP A 820 74.96 -5.43 -2.45
C ASP A 820 74.83 -3.94 -2.85
N TYR A 821 73.69 -3.48 -3.40
CA TYR A 821 73.50 -2.07 -3.76
C TYR A 821 72.29 -1.43 -3.09
N PHE A 822 72.56 -0.37 -2.35
CA PHE A 822 71.61 0.70 -2.05
C PHE A 822 71.67 1.69 -3.20
N ARG A 823 70.51 2.18 -3.60
CA ARG A 823 70.39 3.06 -4.74
C ARG A 823 69.55 4.27 -4.37
N ASP A 824 70.02 5.42 -4.81
CA ASP A 824 69.31 6.68 -4.66
C ASP A 824 67.90 6.51 -5.26
N PRO A 825 66.84 6.81 -4.48
CA PRO A 825 65.46 6.61 -4.91
C PRO A 825 65.04 7.50 -6.09
N ASP A 826 65.67 8.66 -6.29
CA ASP A 826 65.36 9.62 -7.36
C ASP A 826 66.16 9.34 -8.65
N THR A 827 67.42 8.90 -8.51
CA THR A 827 68.33 8.75 -9.67
C THR A 827 68.58 7.29 -10.08
N GLY A 828 68.32 6.33 -9.17
CA GLY A 828 68.63 4.92 -9.37
C GLY A 828 70.14 4.61 -9.42
N GLU A 829 70.99 5.60 -9.17
CA GLU A 829 72.45 5.42 -9.07
C GLU A 829 72.83 4.73 -7.76
N LYS A 830 74.05 4.18 -7.67
CA LYS A 830 74.53 3.57 -6.42
C LYS A 830 74.74 4.65 -5.37
N ASP A 831 74.16 4.47 -4.19
CA ASP A 831 74.18 5.45 -3.13
C ASP A 831 74.88 4.93 -1.86
N SER A 832 75.35 5.88 -1.05
CA SER A 832 75.92 5.63 0.27
C SER A 832 74.84 5.13 1.23
N TRP A 833 75.22 4.19 2.09
CA TRP A 833 74.23 3.54 2.95
C TRP A 833 73.55 4.48 3.95
N THR A 834 74.22 5.57 4.32
CA THR A 834 73.77 6.49 5.36
C THR A 834 72.48 7.24 5.00
N GLU A 835 72.20 7.44 3.72
CA GLU A 835 71.04 8.22 3.26
C GLU A 835 69.72 7.45 3.43
N HIS A 836 69.79 6.13 3.46
CA HIS A 836 68.63 5.24 3.66
C HIS A 836 68.24 5.04 5.14
N PHE A 837 68.92 5.67 6.10
CA PHE A 837 68.62 5.52 7.54
C PHE A 837 68.36 6.85 8.23
N CYS A 838 67.19 6.99 8.86
CA CYS A 838 66.90 8.14 9.72
C CYS A 838 67.87 8.26 10.93
N ASN A 839 68.46 7.14 11.39
CA ASN A 839 69.43 7.13 12.49
C ASN A 839 70.58 6.15 12.20
N PRO A 840 71.62 6.59 11.46
CA PRO A 840 72.72 5.73 11.05
C PRO A 840 73.50 5.09 12.22
N GLY A 841 73.60 5.79 13.36
CA GLY A 841 74.29 5.30 14.56
C GLY A 841 73.59 4.14 15.29
N GLY A 842 72.35 3.83 14.91
CA GLY A 842 71.54 2.74 15.46
C GLY A 842 71.75 1.38 14.80
N VAL A 843 72.50 1.29 13.70
CA VAL A 843 72.64 0.05 12.94
C VAL A 843 73.74 -0.84 13.51
N LYS A 844 73.39 -2.08 13.87
CA LYS A 844 74.36 -3.01 14.47
C LYS A 844 75.19 -3.79 13.46
N LYS A 845 74.58 -4.26 12.36
CA LYS A 845 75.23 -5.10 11.35
C LYS A 845 74.51 -5.00 9.99
N ALA A 846 75.22 -4.56 8.96
CA ALA A 846 74.87 -4.75 7.55
C ALA A 846 75.51 -6.05 7.04
N PHE A 847 74.80 -6.82 6.22
CA PHE A 847 75.27 -8.12 5.72
C PHE A 847 75.14 -8.23 4.21
N ASP A 848 76.08 -8.94 3.59
CA ASP A 848 75.99 -9.42 2.21
C ASP A 848 75.19 -10.73 2.13
N CYS A 849 74.99 -11.22 0.90
CA CYS A 849 74.24 -12.44 0.56
C CYS A 849 74.78 -13.74 1.20
N ASP A 850 76.03 -13.79 1.65
CA ASP A 850 76.63 -14.98 2.27
C ASP A 850 76.48 -14.98 3.80
N GLY A 851 75.77 -13.97 4.35
CA GLY A 851 75.72 -13.73 5.79
C GLY A 851 77.06 -13.28 6.36
N ARG A 852 78.00 -12.83 5.51
CA ARG A 852 79.22 -12.16 5.95
C ARG A 852 78.87 -10.72 6.29
N LEU A 853 79.56 -10.18 7.29
CA LEU A 853 79.53 -8.73 7.54
C LEU A 853 79.96 -8.06 6.24
N ALA A 854 79.10 -7.22 5.67
CA ALA A 854 79.51 -6.36 4.56
C ALA A 854 80.78 -5.63 5.02
N ARG A 855 81.90 -5.84 4.33
CA ARG A 855 83.14 -5.13 4.66
C ARG A 855 82.97 -3.69 4.23
N PHE A 856 82.67 -2.85 5.21
CA PHE A 856 82.72 -1.40 5.15
C PHE A 856 84.05 -0.95 4.51
N GLN A 857 83.97 -0.21 3.42
CA GLN A 857 85.00 0.75 3.03
C GLN A 857 84.46 2.15 3.27
#